data_AF-A0A316WGN6-F1
#
_entry.id   AF-A0A316WGN6-F1
#
_cell.length_a   1.000
_cell.length_b   1.000
_cell.length_c   1.000
_cell.angle_alpha   90.00
_cell.angle_beta   90.00
_cell.angle_gamma   90.00
#
_symmetry.space_group_name_H-M   'P 1'
#
loop_
_entity.id
_entity.type
_entity.pdbx_description
1 polymer ?
#
loop_
_entity_poly.entity_id
_entity_poly.type
_entity_poly.pdbx_seq_one_letter_code
_entity_poly.pdbx_strand_id
1 'polypeptide(L)'
;MATVHANAPFGTAAIFAGGLAVGIGGALALSRASFAPSRKVTRSTRDKAAKVLGSGSARTADETTKLDDVDPTRFGADAAKPALSKQEEAAQPAKLVAQELGVVPNSRPAQDAARILDTRMNLSGSDTKSTEEVASKSDAPVWLTGLPQAELKATSAGLIEQLAYRSSNSLFVYESATNAGFGAWAEREAKEAVAKGWVAGRPCVFSLQTRGGAGNAIAGYVAEKGTTSGAPAALKKVVSALTNAQGLVAMAPTLAALPPSDSRLVIHASAASQAVDHDDNLRVANDYASVLGATAALTGASPVGAPDFAVILSAGRQEAVDVAASIYEAGTQEHAVHVFDGAYSAREVAALSEPTLGSGTATSISAALGRRGLSHFDYYGAADATSVIVMPNGSHASAARALLSRSGVAEKVGILAVRVLRPWSDDDLLAALPASVKRVFVVDELRSGASGVLFDDVQAALLNDFTSGIVRAVQPLAFSAGQTISAGQWVSLFRAAASGPISSLATVFAESVATPAGLLGAQRVVSFLDGDASPTSYTGRLLARALRSRTTGEGSRIISRFDNFSVGGVVRSDVVLGNPGDDIFPAHLATEGGIHALVVGDISCLKGVNAFGDLASGATVILNAPGWEVEEVPTKLSPVDLQALASARARVVLVDATATADKLAGGAKSPALTKEVAAAVLLAVYLNAHSGLGLDDSVVLLQRILGVAPLGPGGLPALVEAAHAAVQPVQYEEAAWASTSADATASAAASGRASAGRYNSFTANLDAAALAAADGTIPTSRATWALPAWQNLFSEAYGLDDKSLRPDLHEQTWVVKVTENRRLTPVDYDRNVFHMELSTAGTDLKYEVGEALGVHGWNDEQEVKEFLEWYGAKGEEVISIPSLNDPARFETRTVFQLLQQRLDIFGKPGKRFYEFLGQVAKDRDDARWLKFIAAAEGNATFKKLSEVETVTYADVLRMFPSARPSLEQLLTEISPIEPRHYSIASAQSAVGESVHLLVVTVDWLTPSGSPRFGQCTRYLTNLKVGDQVTVSLKPSIMKLPPLTTQPIIMAGLGTGAAPFRAYIQARDVQRKQGLPIGPLIYCFGSRYEASEFLYGEELKAYERDGLITLLTAFSRDQKHKIYIQDRIREHSATIAKLLTASNEADKGYACLCGPTWPVPDVTQALIDGFTDQGMPADEATAKIESLKEEERYVLEVY
;
A
#
# COMPACT_ATOMS: atom_id res chain seq x y z
N MET A 1 -44.01 50.78 20.73
CA MET A 1 -45.45 50.82 21.09
C MET A 1 -45.91 49.39 21.35
N ALA A 2 -46.73 49.15 22.39
CA ALA A 2 -47.59 47.97 22.68
C ALA A 2 -47.04 46.54 22.38
N THR A 3 -46.68 45.68 23.37
CA THR A 3 -47.54 44.79 24.21
C THR A 3 -48.34 43.73 23.40
N VAL A 4 -48.40 42.43 23.72
CA VAL A 4 -48.80 41.76 25.00
C VAL A 4 -48.29 40.29 25.11
N HIS A 5 -47.83 39.86 26.31
CA HIS A 5 -47.83 38.55 27.05
C HIS A 5 -48.10 37.15 26.37
N ALA A 6 -47.66 35.97 26.89
CA ALA A 6 -46.87 35.60 28.10
C ALA A 6 -46.39 34.10 28.17
N ASN A 7 -45.39 33.85 29.05
CA ASN A 7 -45.11 32.66 29.91
C ASN A 7 -44.74 31.23 29.39
N ALA A 8 -43.43 30.91 29.41
CA ALA A 8 -42.73 30.02 30.40
C ALA A 8 -43.10 28.49 30.57
N PRO A 9 -42.35 27.65 31.35
CA PRO A 9 -40.93 27.22 31.13
C PRO A 9 -40.59 25.73 31.56
N PHE A 10 -39.31 25.33 31.44
CA PHE A 10 -38.56 24.26 32.17
C PHE A 10 -39.02 22.76 32.14
N GLY A 11 -38.06 21.81 32.26
CA GLY A 11 -38.35 20.48 32.85
C GLY A 11 -37.50 19.27 32.42
N THR A 12 -36.60 18.81 33.29
CA THR A 12 -35.75 17.60 33.27
C THR A 12 -36.42 16.21 33.38
N ALA A 13 -35.85 15.22 32.66
CA ALA A 13 -35.47 13.85 33.08
C ALA A 13 -36.48 12.75 33.57
N ALA A 14 -36.03 11.48 33.36
CA ALA A 14 -36.40 10.22 34.06
C ALA A 14 -37.79 9.57 33.79
N ILE A 15 -38.10 8.27 34.03
CA ILE A 15 -37.38 6.97 34.17
C ILE A 15 -38.43 5.82 33.96
N PHE A 16 -37.98 4.61 33.58
CA PHE A 16 -38.66 3.27 33.55
C PHE A 16 -40.12 3.05 34.01
N ALA A 17 -40.90 2.32 33.19
CA ALA A 17 -41.77 1.13 33.48
C ALA A 17 -42.75 0.90 32.29
N GLY A 18 -43.29 -0.30 31.95
CA GLY A 18 -43.07 -1.67 32.43
C GLY A 18 -44.31 -2.57 32.18
N GLY A 19 -44.20 -3.65 31.39
CA GLY A 19 -45.24 -4.69 31.16
C GLY A 19 -46.33 -4.37 30.10
N LEU A 20 -47.02 -5.33 29.48
CA LEU A 20 -46.96 -6.82 29.57
C LEU A 20 -47.43 -7.50 28.25
N ALA A 21 -47.20 -8.80 28.12
CA ALA A 21 -47.24 -9.62 26.90
C ALA A 21 -48.62 -10.08 26.38
N VAL A 22 -48.64 -10.47 25.08
CA VAL A 22 -49.47 -11.56 24.50
C VAL A 22 -48.64 -12.27 23.40
N GLY A 23 -48.60 -13.62 23.37
CA GLY A 23 -48.01 -14.44 22.28
C GLY A 23 -49.07 -14.98 21.31
N ILE A 24 -48.88 -15.97 20.42
CA ILE A 24 -47.81 -16.97 20.19
C ILE A 24 -47.87 -17.41 18.69
N GLY A 25 -46.72 -17.71 18.06
CA GLY A 25 -46.60 -18.85 17.12
C GLY A 25 -46.84 -18.64 15.61
N GLY A 26 -45.87 -19.08 14.80
CA GLY A 26 -46.00 -19.21 13.34
C GLY A 26 -44.65 -19.35 12.63
N ALA A 27 -44.21 -20.59 12.34
CA ALA A 27 -42.89 -20.87 11.77
C ALA A 27 -42.89 -20.91 10.22
N LEU A 28 -41.73 -20.66 9.60
CA LEU A 28 -41.47 -20.97 8.20
C LEU A 28 -40.10 -21.63 8.06
N ALA A 29 -40.03 -22.72 7.30
CA ALA A 29 -38.99 -23.74 7.44
C ALA A 29 -37.73 -23.50 6.61
N LEU A 30 -36.56 -23.79 7.20
CA LEU A 30 -35.29 -23.96 6.49
C LEU A 30 -35.30 -25.28 5.70
N SER A 31 -35.08 -25.24 4.39
CA SER A 31 -34.95 -26.43 3.56
C SER A 31 -33.53 -27.02 3.62
N ARG A 32 -33.43 -28.35 3.73
CA ARG A 32 -32.18 -29.12 3.92
C ARG A 32 -31.29 -29.24 2.65
N ALA A 33 -31.34 -28.30 1.71
CA ALA A 33 -30.77 -28.47 0.37
C ALA A 33 -29.34 -27.96 0.16
N SER A 34 -28.78 -27.16 1.08
CA SER A 34 -27.52 -26.42 0.83
C SER A 34 -26.22 -27.12 1.26
N PHE A 35 -26.28 -28.35 1.78
CA PHE A 35 -25.11 -29.11 2.25
C PHE A 35 -24.96 -30.44 1.50
N ALA A 36 -24.49 -30.38 0.25
CA ALA A 36 -24.03 -31.54 -0.51
C ALA A 36 -22.92 -31.15 -1.51
N PRO A 37 -21.77 -31.85 -1.57
CA PRO A 37 -20.67 -31.51 -2.46
C PRO A 37 -20.96 -31.88 -3.92
N SER A 38 -20.69 -30.96 -4.84
CA SER A 38 -21.03 -31.10 -6.27
C SER A 38 -19.92 -31.75 -7.10
N ARG A 39 -19.91 -33.09 -7.21
CA ARG A 39 -19.15 -33.80 -8.28
C ARG A 39 -20.04 -34.14 -9.46
N LYS A 40 -19.95 -33.36 -10.56
CA LYS A 40 -20.58 -33.71 -11.85
C LYS A 40 -19.76 -34.76 -12.60
N VAL A 41 -20.09 -36.03 -12.40
CA VAL A 41 -19.62 -37.14 -13.25
C VAL A 41 -20.23 -37.02 -14.65
N THR A 42 -19.41 -37.10 -15.69
CA THR A 42 -19.85 -37.00 -17.09
C THR A 42 -20.46 -38.30 -17.62
N ARG A 43 -21.29 -38.18 -18.67
CA ARG A 43 -22.23 -39.22 -19.11
C ARG A 43 -21.59 -40.43 -19.81
N SER A 44 -20.28 -40.42 -20.13
CA SER A 44 -19.61 -41.52 -20.86
C SER A 44 -19.17 -42.71 -19.98
N THR A 45 -19.12 -42.57 -18.65
CA THR A 45 -18.72 -43.65 -17.74
C THR A 45 -19.89 -44.56 -17.32
N ARG A 46 -21.14 -44.10 -17.51
CA ARG A 46 -22.34 -44.80 -17.00
C ARG A 46 -22.75 -46.01 -17.85
N ASP A 47 -22.45 -45.98 -19.15
CA ASP A 47 -22.87 -47.02 -20.11
C ASP A 47 -21.86 -48.18 -20.26
N LYS A 48 -20.74 -48.16 -19.53
CA LYS A 48 -19.73 -49.25 -19.56
C LYS A 48 -19.75 -50.19 -18.34
N ALA A 49 -20.46 -49.85 -17.26
CA ALA A 49 -20.52 -50.67 -16.04
C ALA A 49 -21.77 -51.56 -15.94
N ALA A 50 -22.87 -51.22 -16.62
CA ALA A 50 -24.16 -51.92 -16.48
C ALA A 50 -24.29 -53.23 -17.31
N LYS A 51 -23.17 -53.89 -17.67
CA LYS A 51 -23.17 -55.08 -18.54
C LYS A 51 -22.49 -56.32 -17.94
N VAL A 52 -22.22 -56.33 -16.64
CA VAL A 52 -21.68 -57.50 -15.93
C VAL A 52 -22.47 -57.72 -14.64
N LEU A 53 -23.40 -58.70 -14.69
CA LEU A 53 -23.91 -59.54 -13.59
C LEU A 53 -24.48 -58.82 -12.32
N GLY A 54 -25.65 -59.13 -11.77
CA GLY A 54 -26.57 -60.24 -12.04
C GLY A 54 -26.79 -61.11 -10.79
N SER A 55 -28.02 -61.06 -10.24
CA SER A 55 -28.66 -62.06 -9.34
C SER A 55 -28.30 -62.13 -7.84
N GLY A 56 -29.30 -62.54 -7.03
CA GLY A 56 -29.19 -63.00 -5.63
C GLY A 56 -29.49 -61.92 -4.56
N SER A 57 -30.69 -61.78 -3.96
CA SER A 57 -31.41 -62.68 -3.02
C SER A 57 -30.77 -62.75 -1.62
N ALA A 58 -31.48 -62.67 -0.47
CA ALA A 58 -32.82 -62.18 -0.10
C ALA A 58 -32.99 -62.26 1.45
N ARG A 59 -33.94 -61.49 2.05
CA ARG A 59 -34.62 -61.75 3.37
C ARG A 59 -33.72 -61.63 4.65
N THR A 60 -34.19 -61.32 5.87
CA THR A 60 -35.54 -61.04 6.44
C THR A 60 -35.43 -60.31 7.82
N ALA A 61 -36.50 -59.58 8.20
CA ALA A 61 -37.15 -59.46 9.55
C ALA A 61 -36.29 -59.06 10.80
N ASP A 62 -36.62 -57.97 11.52
CA ASP A 62 -37.51 -57.87 12.73
C ASP A 62 -36.85 -58.38 14.04
N GLU A 63 -37.10 -57.87 15.26
CA GLU A 63 -38.15 -56.98 15.80
C GLU A 63 -37.72 -56.30 17.14
N THR A 64 -38.65 -55.57 17.79
CA THR A 64 -38.68 -54.94 19.16
C THR A 64 -38.39 -53.41 19.22
N THR A 65 -39.26 -52.46 19.65
CA THR A 65 -40.39 -52.32 20.63
C THR A 65 -39.91 -52.12 22.11
N LYS A 66 -40.47 -51.24 22.97
CA LYS A 66 -41.61 -50.26 22.90
C LYS A 66 -41.61 -49.26 24.11
N LEU A 67 -42.75 -48.54 24.29
CA LEU A 67 -43.22 -47.66 25.40
C LEU A 67 -42.75 -46.17 25.33
N ASP A 68 -43.52 -45.10 25.57
CA ASP A 68 -44.94 -44.82 25.95
C ASP A 68 -45.23 -43.28 25.77
N ASP A 69 -46.45 -42.71 25.64
CA ASP A 69 -47.74 -43.21 25.09
C ASP A 69 -48.79 -42.07 24.82
N VAL A 70 -49.76 -42.32 23.92
CA VAL A 70 -51.19 -41.88 23.83
C VAL A 70 -51.67 -40.40 23.62
N ASP A 71 -52.50 -40.25 22.55
CA ASP A 71 -53.41 -39.15 22.14
C ASP A 71 -54.70 -39.07 23.00
N PRO A 72 -55.46 -37.96 23.04
CA PRO A 72 -56.76 -38.08 22.34
C PRO A 72 -57.30 -36.79 21.67
N THR A 73 -57.95 -37.03 20.52
CA THR A 73 -59.11 -36.32 19.91
C THR A 73 -58.83 -35.39 18.71
N ARG A 74 -59.57 -35.47 17.58
CA ARG A 74 -60.74 -36.31 17.22
C ARG A 74 -61.05 -36.25 15.70
N PHE A 75 -61.46 -37.38 15.11
CA PHE A 75 -62.14 -37.54 13.80
C PHE A 75 -61.41 -36.97 12.55
N GLY A 76 -61.37 -37.61 11.38
CA GLY A 76 -62.17 -38.67 10.77
C GLY A 76 -62.43 -38.25 9.31
N ALA A 77 -61.58 -38.66 8.35
CA ALA A 77 -61.77 -39.84 7.50
C ALA A 77 -62.80 -39.66 6.36
N ASP A 78 -62.32 -39.55 5.12
CA ASP A 78 -62.83 -40.16 3.86
C ASP A 78 -62.00 -39.61 2.67
N ALA A 79 -61.30 -40.42 1.86
CA ALA A 79 -61.77 -41.31 0.77
C ALA A 79 -62.13 -40.55 -0.54
N ALA A 80 -61.80 -40.97 -1.77
CA ALA A 80 -60.86 -42.00 -2.27
C ALA A 80 -60.65 -41.88 -3.80
N LYS A 81 -59.53 -42.45 -4.31
CA LYS A 81 -59.41 -43.12 -5.65
C LYS A 81 -59.44 -42.26 -6.96
N PRO A 82 -59.08 -42.81 -8.16
CA PRO A 82 -58.09 -42.16 -9.06
C PRO A 82 -58.45 -42.05 -10.56
N ALA A 83 -57.60 -41.37 -11.35
CA ALA A 83 -57.38 -41.52 -12.80
C ALA A 83 -56.02 -40.83 -13.16
N LEU A 84 -55.12 -41.33 -14.01
CA LEU A 84 -55.19 -41.51 -15.48
C LEU A 84 -55.58 -40.20 -16.22
N SER A 85 -54.90 -39.74 -17.27
CA SER A 85 -53.68 -40.17 -17.98
C SER A 85 -53.35 -39.15 -19.09
N LYS A 86 -52.10 -39.15 -19.63
CA LYS A 86 -51.72 -38.92 -21.06
C LYS A 86 -52.32 -37.71 -21.81
N GLN A 87 -51.54 -36.87 -22.51
CA GLN A 87 -51.00 -37.02 -23.89
C GLN A 87 -50.82 -35.54 -24.43
N GLU A 88 -50.06 -35.15 -25.44
CA GLU A 88 -49.09 -35.79 -26.35
C GLU A 88 -48.13 -34.71 -26.94
N GLU A 89 -47.23 -35.17 -27.82
CA GLU A 89 -46.36 -34.50 -28.82
C GLU A 89 -46.93 -33.26 -29.56
N ALA A 90 -46.23 -32.45 -30.37
CA ALA A 90 -44.82 -32.10 -30.67
C ALA A 90 -44.88 -30.77 -31.49
N ALA A 91 -43.86 -29.93 -31.69
CA ALA A 91 -42.74 -30.10 -32.64
C ALA A 91 -42.02 -28.72 -32.85
N GLN A 92 -40.99 -28.70 -33.71
CA GLN A 92 -40.06 -27.60 -34.04
C GLN A 92 -40.62 -26.59 -35.11
N PRO A 93 -39.84 -25.65 -35.72
CA PRO A 93 -39.07 -24.53 -35.15
C PRO A 93 -39.17 -23.18 -35.94
N ALA A 94 -38.50 -22.13 -35.42
CA ALA A 94 -37.77 -21.07 -36.15
C ALA A 94 -38.46 -19.85 -36.84
N LYS A 95 -37.84 -18.68 -36.57
CA LYS A 95 -37.53 -17.51 -37.44
C LYS A 95 -38.56 -16.38 -37.75
N LEU A 96 -38.00 -15.15 -37.64
CA LEU A 96 -38.23 -13.87 -38.36
C LEU A 96 -39.43 -12.92 -38.04
N VAL A 97 -39.06 -11.74 -37.50
CA VAL A 97 -39.22 -10.36 -38.05
C VAL A 97 -40.61 -9.67 -38.17
N ALA A 98 -40.62 -8.39 -37.73
CA ALA A 98 -41.55 -7.27 -38.05
C ALA A 98 -43.01 -7.34 -37.55
N GLN A 99 -43.79 -6.24 -37.43
CA GLN A 99 -43.59 -4.80 -37.12
C GLN A 99 -45.02 -4.17 -36.96
N GLU A 100 -45.14 -2.91 -36.51
CA GLU A 100 -46.36 -2.04 -36.60
C GLU A 100 -47.57 -2.35 -35.67
N LEU A 101 -48.49 -1.43 -35.29
CA LEU A 101 -48.53 0.06 -35.21
C LEU A 101 -49.72 0.51 -34.31
N GLY A 102 -49.76 1.77 -33.84
CA GLY A 102 -50.95 2.40 -33.21
C GLY A 102 -50.65 3.33 -32.02
N VAL A 103 -50.10 4.55 -32.19
CA VAL A 103 -50.83 5.84 -32.46
C VAL A 103 -51.64 6.32 -31.21
N VAL A 104 -51.27 7.34 -30.40
CA VAL A 104 -50.86 8.78 -30.61
C VAL A 104 -52.08 9.63 -31.06
N PRO A 105 -52.33 10.91 -30.68
CA PRO A 105 -51.46 12.03 -30.24
C PRO A 105 -51.86 12.61 -28.85
N ASN A 106 -51.49 13.81 -28.35
CA ASN A 106 -50.74 15.02 -28.82
C ASN A 106 -50.05 15.67 -27.55
N SER A 107 -49.41 16.85 -27.49
CA SER A 107 -49.25 18.03 -28.37
C SER A 107 -47.82 18.66 -28.32
N ARG A 108 -47.70 19.99 -28.07
CA ARG A 108 -46.54 20.90 -28.27
C ARG A 108 -46.74 22.22 -27.45
N PRO A 109 -45.76 23.15 -27.27
CA PRO A 109 -44.62 23.47 -28.17
C PRO A 109 -43.23 23.64 -27.50
N ALA A 110 -42.24 24.06 -28.31
CA ALA A 110 -40.81 24.09 -28.01
C ALA A 110 -40.23 25.51 -27.82
N GLN A 111 -39.04 25.62 -27.22
CA GLN A 111 -38.07 26.71 -27.44
C GLN A 111 -36.66 26.33 -26.90
N ASP A 112 -35.62 26.82 -27.57
CA ASP A 112 -34.20 26.64 -27.21
C ASP A 112 -33.78 27.52 -26.01
N ALA A 113 -32.91 27.00 -25.13
CA ALA A 113 -32.02 27.80 -24.29
C ALA A 113 -30.88 26.97 -23.65
N ALA A 114 -29.73 27.63 -23.48
CA ALA A 114 -28.47 27.13 -22.93
C ALA A 114 -28.56 26.29 -21.64
N ARG A 115 -27.65 25.30 -21.51
CA ARG A 115 -27.26 24.76 -20.21
C ARG A 115 -26.47 25.82 -19.44
N ILE A 116 -27.11 26.43 -18.45
CA ILE A 116 -26.45 27.28 -17.45
C ILE A 116 -25.51 26.38 -16.63
N LEU A 117 -24.25 26.80 -16.47
CA LEU A 117 -23.32 26.20 -15.52
C LEU A 117 -23.83 26.42 -14.09
N ASP A 118 -24.10 25.34 -13.36
CA ASP A 118 -24.29 25.43 -11.91
C ASP A 118 -22.94 25.24 -11.20
N THR A 119 -22.36 26.34 -10.75
CA THR A 119 -21.05 26.39 -10.09
C THR A 119 -21.18 26.32 -8.57
N ARG A 120 -21.64 25.19 -8.02
CA ARG A 120 -21.35 24.72 -6.63
C ARG A 120 -21.77 23.25 -6.40
N MET A 121 -21.00 22.57 -5.56
CA MET A 121 -21.16 21.15 -5.24
C MET A 121 -22.44 20.84 -4.45
N ASN A 122 -23.04 19.67 -4.71
CA ASN A 122 -23.79 18.92 -3.69
C ASN A 122 -22.89 17.86 -3.04
N LEU A 123 -22.40 18.13 -1.82
CA LEU A 123 -21.59 17.22 -1.00
C LEU A 123 -22.47 16.31 -0.10
N SER A 124 -23.44 15.60 -0.69
CA SER A 124 -24.14 14.49 -0.04
C SER A 124 -24.86 13.60 -1.06
N GLY A 125 -24.10 12.77 -1.77
CA GLY A 125 -24.61 11.78 -2.71
C GLY A 125 -23.61 10.64 -2.85
N SER A 126 -23.90 9.51 -2.22
CA SER A 126 -22.98 8.36 -2.12
C SER A 126 -22.96 7.52 -3.40
N ASP A 127 -22.20 7.96 -4.40
CA ASP A 127 -21.66 7.08 -5.45
C ASP A 127 -20.14 6.96 -5.24
N THR A 128 -19.76 6.27 -4.16
CA THR A 128 -18.38 5.87 -3.89
C THR A 128 -17.97 4.73 -4.82
N LYS A 129 -17.78 5.03 -6.11
CA LYS A 129 -16.76 4.32 -6.90
C LYS A 129 -15.42 4.75 -6.33
N SER A 130 -14.74 3.84 -5.65
CA SER A 130 -13.54 4.17 -4.90
C SER A 130 -12.43 4.67 -5.84
N THR A 131 -11.63 5.59 -5.32
CA THR A 131 -10.41 6.12 -5.96
C THR A 131 -9.36 5.04 -6.29
N GLU A 132 -9.59 3.78 -5.87
CA GLU A 132 -8.83 2.59 -6.20
C GLU A 132 -9.01 2.12 -7.66
N GLU A 133 -10.16 2.37 -8.31
CA GLU A 133 -10.40 1.97 -9.72
C GLU A 133 -9.58 2.79 -10.75
N VAL A 134 -9.02 3.93 -10.34
CA VAL A 134 -8.18 4.79 -11.20
C VAL A 134 -6.69 4.56 -10.93
N ALA A 135 -6.31 4.20 -9.70
CA ALA A 135 -4.91 3.88 -9.36
C ALA A 135 -4.44 2.50 -9.89
N SER A 136 -5.36 1.58 -10.16
CA SER A 136 -5.09 0.17 -10.49
C SER A 136 -4.82 -0.13 -11.99
N LYS A 137 -4.31 0.84 -12.75
CA LYS A 137 -4.13 0.68 -14.22
C LYS A 137 -2.74 0.98 -14.79
N SER A 138 -1.76 1.37 -13.97
CA SER A 138 -0.37 1.52 -14.40
C SER A 138 0.60 1.09 -13.30
N ASP A 139 0.69 -0.21 -13.05
CA ASP A 139 1.76 -0.79 -12.24
C ASP A 139 3.11 -0.49 -12.91
N ALA A 140 4.09 -0.01 -12.13
CA ALA A 140 5.44 0.21 -12.62
C ALA A 140 6.22 -1.12 -12.72
N PRO A 141 7.03 -1.33 -13.78
CA PRO A 141 7.78 -2.58 -13.95
C PRO A 141 8.72 -2.92 -12.79
N VAL A 142 8.73 -4.18 -12.37
CA VAL A 142 9.48 -4.70 -11.19
C VAL A 142 11.00 -4.48 -11.27
N TRP A 143 11.53 -4.35 -12.49
CA TRP A 143 12.97 -4.16 -12.76
C TRP A 143 13.45 -2.70 -12.76
N LEU A 144 12.59 -1.71 -12.48
CA LEU A 144 13.01 -0.30 -12.22
C LEU A 144 13.92 -0.13 -10.98
N THR A 145 14.18 -1.22 -10.25
CA THR A 145 14.98 -1.31 -9.02
C THR A 145 16.50 -1.26 -9.23
N GLY A 146 16.99 -1.32 -10.49
CA GLY A 146 18.42 -1.42 -10.82
C GLY A 146 19.31 -0.20 -10.52
N LEU A 147 18.76 0.91 -10.02
CA LEU A 147 19.53 2.12 -9.66
C LEU A 147 19.09 2.67 -8.28
N PRO A 148 20.01 3.27 -7.48
CA PRO A 148 19.78 3.52 -6.06
C PRO A 148 18.60 4.44 -5.74
N GLN A 149 18.04 4.28 -4.53
CA GLN A 149 16.94 5.10 -3.98
C GLN A 149 17.22 6.62 -4.00
N ALA A 150 18.50 7.03 -4.06
CA ALA A 150 18.92 8.41 -4.23
C ALA A 150 18.45 9.05 -5.57
N GLU A 151 18.28 8.26 -6.63
CA GLU A 151 17.84 8.77 -7.94
C GLU A 151 16.32 9.00 -8.06
N LEU A 152 15.53 8.51 -7.10
CA LEU A 152 14.08 8.73 -7.03
C LEU A 152 13.72 10.17 -6.60
N LYS A 153 14.69 10.97 -6.18
CA LYS A 153 14.52 12.30 -5.55
C LYS A 153 14.83 13.46 -6.52
N ALA A 154 14.27 13.40 -7.72
CA ALA A 154 14.73 14.21 -8.84
C ALA A 154 13.85 15.43 -9.19
N THR A 155 12.85 15.77 -8.37
CA THR A 155 12.04 17.01 -8.51
C THR A 155 12.27 17.98 -7.36
N SER A 156 12.20 19.29 -7.63
CA SER A 156 12.40 20.30 -6.58
C SER A 156 11.30 20.24 -5.53
N ALA A 157 10.04 20.03 -5.94
CA ALA A 157 8.92 19.86 -5.02
C ALA A 157 9.19 18.72 -4.02
N GLY A 158 9.62 17.54 -4.50
CA GLY A 158 9.92 16.39 -3.65
C GLY A 158 11.11 16.59 -2.70
N LEU A 159 12.08 17.44 -3.04
CA LEU A 159 13.16 17.83 -2.12
C LEU A 159 12.70 18.88 -1.09
N ILE A 160 11.80 19.80 -1.47
CA ILE A 160 11.17 20.75 -0.54
C ILE A 160 10.32 19.98 0.51
N GLU A 161 9.56 18.94 0.11
CA GLU A 161 8.84 18.07 1.06
C GLU A 161 9.77 17.40 2.06
N GLN A 162 10.92 16.90 1.59
CA GLN A 162 11.91 16.23 2.44
C GLN A 162 12.58 17.19 3.42
N LEU A 163 12.93 18.39 2.97
CA LEU A 163 13.44 19.45 3.84
C LEU A 163 12.39 19.83 4.89
N ALA A 164 11.13 20.02 4.50
CA ALA A 164 10.05 20.33 5.42
C ALA A 164 9.80 19.22 6.44
N TYR A 165 9.74 17.96 6.01
CA TYR A 165 9.54 16.82 6.90
C TYR A 165 10.68 16.65 7.90
N ARG A 166 11.95 16.75 7.46
CA ARG A 166 13.11 16.60 8.35
C ARG A 166 13.34 17.77 9.30
N SER A 167 12.86 18.96 8.95
CA SER A 167 13.15 20.21 9.68
C SER A 167 11.98 20.72 10.54
N SER A 168 10.87 19.98 10.61
CA SER A 168 9.66 20.38 11.34
C SER A 168 9.32 19.43 12.47
N ASN A 169 8.62 19.94 13.48
CA ASN A 169 7.97 19.14 14.53
C ASN A 169 6.56 18.71 14.11
N SER A 170 5.91 19.50 13.25
CA SER A 170 4.58 19.19 12.70
C SER A 170 4.45 19.75 11.29
N LEU A 171 3.75 19.01 10.44
CA LEU A 171 3.64 19.29 9.01
C LEU A 171 2.18 19.15 8.57
N PHE A 172 1.58 20.24 8.12
CA PHE A 172 0.22 20.25 7.60
C PHE A 172 0.26 20.12 6.07
N VAL A 173 -0.43 19.13 5.51
CA VAL A 173 -0.50 18.89 4.07
C VAL A 173 -1.92 19.19 3.60
N TYR A 174 -2.07 20.17 2.72
CA TYR A 174 -3.38 20.56 2.19
C TYR A 174 -3.56 19.99 0.80
N GLU A 175 -4.42 18.95 0.73
CA GLU A 175 -4.94 18.36 -0.49
C GLU A 175 -3.86 18.04 -1.55
N SER A 176 -2.94 17.15 -1.20
CA SER A 176 -1.79 16.76 -2.05
C SER A 176 -2.17 16.43 -3.49
N ALA A 177 -3.34 15.84 -3.74
CA ALA A 177 -3.86 15.54 -5.08
C ALA A 177 -4.17 16.80 -5.94
N THR A 178 -4.76 17.86 -5.38
CA THR A 178 -4.97 19.14 -6.09
C THR A 178 -3.72 20.03 -6.11
N ASN A 179 -2.68 19.60 -5.39
CA ASN A 179 -1.39 20.24 -5.29
C ASN A 179 -0.30 19.52 -6.10
N ALA A 180 -0.62 18.93 -7.26
CA ALA A 180 0.37 18.22 -8.11
C ALA A 180 1.10 17.04 -7.45
N GLY A 181 0.55 16.48 -6.36
CA GLY A 181 1.22 15.49 -5.51
C GLY A 181 2.11 16.10 -4.42
N PHE A 182 2.25 17.43 -4.34
CA PHE A 182 3.09 18.11 -3.36
C PHE A 182 2.51 17.94 -1.94
N GLY A 183 3.26 17.19 -1.14
CA GLY A 183 2.92 16.73 0.20
C GLY A 183 2.65 15.22 0.30
N ALA A 184 2.43 14.53 -0.83
CA ALA A 184 2.09 13.10 -0.83
C ALA A 184 3.26 12.22 -0.36
N TRP A 185 4.52 12.63 -0.60
CA TRP A 185 5.68 11.89 -0.09
C TRP A 185 5.73 11.98 1.44
N ALA A 186 5.46 13.17 2.00
CA ALA A 186 5.42 13.37 3.44
C ALA A 186 4.26 12.65 4.14
N GLU A 187 3.06 12.65 3.54
CA GLU A 187 1.90 11.89 4.03
C GLU A 187 2.18 10.38 4.10
N ARG A 188 2.89 9.85 3.09
CA ARG A 188 3.31 8.45 3.08
C ARG A 188 4.35 8.16 4.15
N GLU A 189 5.45 8.91 4.20
CA GLU A 189 6.54 8.65 5.16
C GLU A 189 6.06 8.70 6.60
N ALA A 190 5.05 9.51 6.90
CA ALA A 190 4.35 9.47 8.18
C ALA A 190 3.56 8.17 8.42
N LYS A 191 2.77 7.72 7.44
CA LYS A 191 2.05 6.43 7.53
C LYS A 191 3.01 5.25 7.70
N GLU A 192 4.09 5.22 6.93
CA GLU A 192 5.12 4.19 7.03
C GLU A 192 5.86 4.24 8.39
N ALA A 193 6.21 5.44 8.86
CA ALA A 193 6.82 5.60 10.18
C ALA A 193 5.88 5.14 11.31
N VAL A 194 4.58 5.41 11.22
CA VAL A 194 3.59 4.89 12.18
C VAL A 194 3.48 3.37 12.10
N ALA A 195 3.38 2.81 10.89
CA ALA A 195 3.29 1.35 10.68
C ALA A 195 4.53 0.59 11.19
N LYS A 196 5.72 1.20 11.10
CA LYS A 196 6.99 0.62 11.56
C LYS A 196 7.41 1.05 12.98
N GLY A 197 6.59 1.85 13.67
CA GLY A 197 6.90 2.38 15.01
C GLY A 197 8.03 3.43 15.05
N TRP A 198 8.51 3.91 13.91
CA TRP A 198 9.62 4.87 13.75
C TRP A 198 9.21 6.33 14.02
N VAL A 199 8.35 6.56 15.01
CA VAL A 199 7.73 7.88 15.28
C VAL A 199 8.69 8.83 16.00
N ALA A 200 9.70 8.31 16.72
CA ALA A 200 10.65 9.11 17.47
C ALA A 200 11.51 10.01 16.53
N GLY A 201 11.49 11.32 16.78
CA GLY A 201 12.28 12.30 16.01
C GLY A 201 11.73 12.65 14.62
N ARG A 202 10.52 12.19 14.27
CA ARG A 202 9.83 12.54 13.01
C ARG A 202 8.65 13.49 13.28
N PRO A 203 8.20 14.31 12.30
CA PRO A 203 7.07 15.21 12.47
C PRO A 203 5.73 14.46 12.55
N CYS A 204 4.78 15.03 13.29
CA CYS A 204 3.36 14.70 13.11
C CYS A 204 2.87 15.30 11.78
N VAL A 205 2.36 14.47 10.86
CA VAL A 205 1.81 14.92 9.57
C VAL A 205 0.28 14.93 9.61
N PHE A 206 -0.32 16.04 9.23
CA PHE A 206 -1.77 16.28 9.24
C PHE A 206 -2.29 16.52 7.82
N SER A 207 -2.98 15.54 7.24
CA SER A 207 -3.69 15.67 5.96
C SER A 207 -4.99 16.47 6.14
N LEU A 208 -5.10 17.59 5.43
CA LEU A 208 -6.25 18.51 5.48
C LEU A 208 -6.76 18.83 4.07
N GLN A 209 -7.98 19.39 4.00
CA GLN A 209 -8.59 19.84 2.75
C GLN A 209 -8.54 21.37 2.61
N THR A 210 -8.37 21.86 1.38
CA THR A 210 -8.43 23.28 1.06
C THR A 210 -9.86 23.79 1.10
N ARG A 211 -10.20 24.56 2.15
CA ARG A 211 -11.51 25.20 2.33
C ARG A 211 -11.33 26.58 2.99
N GLY A 212 -12.34 27.45 2.92
CA GLY A 212 -12.30 28.73 3.61
C GLY A 212 -12.07 28.55 5.12
N GLY A 213 -11.06 29.24 5.67
CA GLY A 213 -10.60 29.02 7.04
C GLY A 213 -9.58 27.87 7.19
N ALA A 214 -8.96 27.42 6.10
CA ALA A 214 -7.90 26.40 6.12
C ALA A 214 -6.78 26.70 7.13
N GLY A 215 -6.45 27.99 7.32
CA GLY A 215 -5.45 28.44 8.28
C GLY A 215 -5.81 28.23 9.76
N ASN A 216 -7.08 27.95 10.09
CA ASN A 216 -7.55 27.83 11.48
C ASN A 216 -6.88 26.67 12.24
N ALA A 217 -6.62 25.55 11.56
CA ALA A 217 -5.94 24.39 12.18
C ALA A 217 -4.49 24.72 12.55
N ILE A 218 -3.75 25.35 11.62
CA ILE A 218 -2.39 25.85 11.87
C ILE A 218 -2.42 26.90 12.99
N ALA A 219 -3.32 27.87 12.92
CA ALA A 219 -3.40 28.96 13.90
C ALA A 219 -3.70 28.46 15.31
N GLY A 220 -4.61 27.50 15.47
CA GLY A 220 -4.86 26.84 16.76
C GLY A 220 -3.62 26.10 17.28
N TYR A 221 -2.94 25.34 16.42
CA TYR A 221 -1.75 24.58 16.78
C TYR A 221 -0.55 25.47 17.16
N VAL A 222 -0.36 26.58 16.43
CA VAL A 222 0.68 27.58 16.70
C VAL A 222 0.36 28.41 17.95
N ALA A 223 -0.92 28.64 18.27
CA ALA A 223 -1.34 29.39 19.46
C ALA A 223 -1.38 28.55 20.75
N GLU A 224 -1.26 27.22 20.68
CA GLU A 224 -1.37 26.34 21.85
C GLU A 224 -0.14 26.48 22.79
N LYS A 225 -0.31 27.29 23.85
CA LYS A 225 0.63 27.33 24.98
C LYS A 225 0.57 25.99 25.72
N GLY A 226 1.62 25.18 25.51
CA GLY A 226 1.66 23.78 25.93
C GLY A 226 1.35 23.56 27.41
N THR A 227 0.32 22.74 27.68
CA THR A 227 -0.07 22.27 29.01
C THR A 227 0.60 20.96 29.41
N THR A 228 1.40 20.36 28.52
CA THR A 228 2.10 19.09 28.73
C THR A 228 3.43 19.27 29.48
N SER A 229 3.36 19.18 30.80
CA SER A 229 4.53 18.98 31.67
C SER A 229 5.23 17.66 31.34
N GLY A 230 6.37 17.69 30.63
CA GLY A 230 7.14 16.47 30.35
C GLY A 230 8.27 16.56 29.31
N ALA A 231 8.27 17.54 28.40
CA ALA A 231 9.32 17.68 27.37
C ALA A 231 10.38 18.75 27.75
N PRO A 232 11.68 18.55 27.46
CA PRO A 232 12.71 19.56 27.69
C PRO A 232 12.47 20.84 26.86
N ALA A 233 12.58 22.00 27.51
CA ALA A 233 12.27 23.32 26.94
C ALA A 233 13.35 23.88 25.98
N ALA A 234 13.84 23.08 25.02
CA ALA A 234 15.06 23.37 24.27
C ALA A 234 14.94 23.29 22.72
N LEU A 235 13.77 23.01 22.15
CA LEU A 235 13.55 23.06 20.70
C LEU A 235 12.36 23.97 20.37
N LYS A 236 12.66 25.11 19.73
CA LYS A 236 11.68 26.01 19.11
C LYS A 236 10.84 25.22 18.12
N LYS A 237 9.51 25.17 18.30
CA LYS A 237 8.63 24.36 17.45
C LYS A 237 8.59 24.94 16.04
N VAL A 238 9.14 24.24 15.06
CA VAL A 238 8.96 24.56 13.63
C VAL A 238 7.73 23.81 13.14
N VAL A 239 6.73 24.57 12.73
CA VAL A 239 5.51 24.07 12.09
C VAL A 239 5.60 24.40 10.61
N SER A 240 5.38 23.43 9.74
CA SER A 240 5.38 23.66 8.30
C SER A 240 4.02 23.34 7.66
N ALA A 241 3.72 24.01 6.55
CA ALA A 241 2.52 23.76 5.75
C ALA A 241 2.89 23.60 4.27
N LEU A 242 2.38 22.55 3.63
CA LEU A 242 2.54 22.28 2.20
C LEU A 242 1.20 22.51 1.51
N THR A 243 1.16 23.44 0.55
CA THR A 243 -0.09 23.91 -0.07
C THR A 243 0.12 24.41 -1.50
N ASN A 244 -0.97 24.77 -2.19
CA ASN A 244 -0.97 25.40 -3.51
C ASN A 244 -1.46 26.86 -3.44
N ALA A 245 -1.53 27.53 -4.58
CA ALA A 245 -2.00 28.91 -4.68
C ALA A 245 -3.38 29.13 -4.04
N GLN A 246 -4.34 28.24 -4.31
CA GLN A 246 -5.70 28.32 -3.79
C GLN A 246 -5.76 28.09 -2.27
N GLY A 247 -4.95 27.17 -1.76
CA GLY A 247 -4.80 26.89 -0.35
C GLY A 247 -4.19 28.07 0.41
N LEU A 248 -3.14 28.69 -0.11
CA LEU A 248 -2.55 29.89 0.49
C LEU A 248 -3.58 31.04 0.57
N VAL A 249 -4.34 31.29 -0.50
CA VAL A 249 -5.46 32.27 -0.51
C VAL A 249 -6.51 31.95 0.56
N ALA A 250 -6.86 30.67 0.74
CA ALA A 250 -7.83 30.23 1.74
C ALA A 250 -7.31 30.27 3.20
N MET A 251 -5.99 30.33 3.39
CA MET A 251 -5.33 30.44 4.70
C MET A 251 -5.04 31.90 5.10
N ALA A 252 -4.65 32.75 4.15
CA ALA A 252 -4.08 34.06 4.42
C ALA A 252 -4.92 34.95 5.37
N PRO A 253 -6.25 35.05 5.25
CA PRO A 253 -7.07 35.87 6.16
C PRO A 253 -7.00 35.43 7.63
N THR A 254 -6.88 34.12 7.91
CA THR A 254 -6.68 33.62 9.27
C THR A 254 -5.24 33.88 9.74
N LEU A 255 -4.26 33.62 8.87
CA LEU A 255 -2.85 33.65 9.25
C LEU A 255 -2.33 35.08 9.48
N ALA A 256 -2.91 36.08 8.81
CA ALA A 256 -2.65 37.49 9.10
C ALA A 256 -3.07 37.92 10.53
N ALA A 257 -4.01 37.17 11.14
CA ALA A 257 -4.50 37.41 12.50
C ALA A 257 -3.88 36.46 13.55
N LEU A 258 -2.73 35.84 13.25
CA LEU A 258 -2.02 34.98 14.20
C LEU A 258 -1.60 35.76 15.48
N PRO A 259 -1.80 35.20 16.68
CA PRO A 259 -1.24 35.76 17.89
C PRO A 259 0.28 35.53 17.98
N PRO A 260 1.02 36.34 18.77
CA PRO A 260 2.42 36.07 19.09
C PRO A 260 2.61 34.65 19.66
N SER A 261 3.58 33.91 19.13
CA SER A 261 3.90 32.53 19.54
C SER A 261 5.41 32.28 19.56
N ASP A 262 5.84 31.35 20.41
CA ASP A 262 7.19 30.79 20.43
C ASP A 262 7.43 29.72 19.33
N SER A 263 6.45 29.52 18.44
CA SER A 263 6.49 28.55 17.34
C SER A 263 6.61 29.25 15.99
N ARG A 264 7.55 28.80 15.16
CA ARG A 264 7.81 29.35 13.82
C ARG A 264 6.96 28.64 12.77
N LEU A 265 6.32 29.38 11.86
CA LEU A 265 5.53 28.83 10.74
C LEU A 265 6.28 28.99 9.42
N VAL A 266 6.42 27.89 8.66
CA VAL A 266 6.99 27.88 7.31
C VAL A 266 5.96 27.34 6.32
N ILE A 267 5.56 28.12 5.34
CA ILE A 267 4.58 27.72 4.32
C ILE A 267 5.30 27.56 2.99
N HIS A 268 5.25 26.37 2.42
CA HIS A 268 5.63 26.13 1.04
C HIS A 268 4.37 26.10 0.17
N ALA A 269 4.27 27.09 -0.72
CA ALA A 269 3.15 27.25 -1.63
C ALA A 269 3.60 27.00 -3.07
N SER A 270 3.12 25.91 -3.65
CA SER A 270 3.15 25.70 -5.09
C SER A 270 2.33 26.80 -5.78
N ALA A 271 2.93 27.58 -6.67
CA ALA A 271 2.19 28.58 -7.44
C ALA A 271 1.17 27.97 -8.41
N ALA A 272 1.18 26.65 -8.60
CA ALA A 272 0.29 25.96 -9.53
C ALA A 272 -1.18 26.06 -9.10
N SER A 273 -2.06 26.24 -10.10
CA SER A 273 -3.50 26.30 -9.94
C SER A 273 -4.18 25.65 -11.14
N GLN A 274 -5.34 25.02 -10.91
CA GLN A 274 -6.26 24.68 -11.99
C GLN A 274 -7.12 25.90 -12.27
N ALA A 275 -7.11 26.34 -13.53
CA ALA A 275 -7.92 27.43 -14.04
C ALA A 275 -8.68 26.97 -15.28
N VAL A 276 -9.70 27.72 -15.65
CA VAL A 276 -10.35 27.62 -16.96
C VAL A 276 -9.80 28.74 -17.83
N ASP A 277 -9.55 28.48 -19.12
CA ASP A 277 -9.15 29.51 -20.09
C ASP A 277 -10.36 30.24 -20.70
N HIS A 278 -10.11 31.14 -21.65
CA HIS A 278 -11.17 31.93 -22.31
C HIS A 278 -12.08 31.10 -23.22
N ASP A 279 -11.69 29.87 -23.56
CA ASP A 279 -12.41 28.93 -24.43
C ASP A 279 -13.06 27.80 -23.61
N ASP A 280 -13.33 28.05 -22.32
CA ASP A 280 -13.88 27.12 -21.32
C ASP A 280 -13.06 25.81 -21.10
N ASN A 281 -11.80 25.76 -21.51
CA ASN A 281 -10.95 24.58 -21.27
C ASN A 281 -10.25 24.64 -19.92
N LEU A 282 -10.27 23.53 -19.19
CA LEU A 282 -9.43 23.36 -18.00
C LEU A 282 -7.94 23.35 -18.39
N ARG A 283 -7.13 24.07 -17.61
CA ARG A 283 -5.69 24.18 -17.74
C ARG A 283 -5.01 24.25 -16.37
N VAL A 284 -3.77 23.78 -16.31
CA VAL A 284 -2.85 23.98 -15.19
C VAL A 284 -1.82 25.03 -15.59
N ALA A 285 -1.74 26.09 -14.79
CA ALA A 285 -0.75 27.15 -14.91
C ALA A 285 -0.31 27.62 -13.52
N ASN A 286 0.72 28.46 -13.43
CA ASN A 286 0.96 29.21 -12.19
C ASN A 286 -0.07 30.35 -12.07
N ASP A 287 -0.46 30.66 -10.84
CA ASP A 287 -1.39 31.74 -10.49
C ASP A 287 -0.71 32.69 -9.51
N TYR A 288 0.34 33.36 -9.99
CA TYR A 288 1.09 34.31 -9.17
C TYR A 288 0.19 35.49 -8.76
N ALA A 289 -0.78 35.89 -9.59
CA ALA A 289 -1.77 36.92 -9.26
C ALA A 289 -2.46 36.67 -7.90
N SER A 290 -3.02 35.47 -7.70
CA SER A 290 -3.70 35.15 -6.43
C SER A 290 -2.73 34.96 -5.27
N VAL A 291 -1.56 34.36 -5.52
CA VAL A 291 -0.54 34.15 -4.49
C VAL A 291 0.00 35.48 -3.95
N LEU A 292 0.34 36.41 -4.85
CA LEU A 292 0.86 37.73 -4.47
C LEU A 292 -0.19 38.51 -3.67
N GLY A 293 -1.45 38.51 -4.12
CA GLY A 293 -2.56 39.09 -3.36
C GLY A 293 -2.75 38.47 -1.97
N ALA A 294 -2.61 37.15 -1.83
CA ALA A 294 -2.64 36.49 -0.53
C ALA A 294 -1.46 36.88 0.37
N THR A 295 -0.24 37.00 -0.17
CA THR A 295 0.94 37.42 0.59
C THR A 295 0.92 38.89 0.99
N ALA A 296 0.28 39.76 0.21
CA ALA A 296 0.01 41.14 0.61
C ALA A 296 -0.92 41.20 1.84
N ALA A 297 -1.94 40.34 1.91
CA ALA A 297 -2.81 40.23 3.09
C ALA A 297 -2.09 39.72 4.35
N LEU A 298 -1.01 38.94 4.20
CA LEU A 298 -0.15 38.49 5.31
C LEU A 298 0.82 39.57 5.83
N THR A 299 1.01 40.67 5.09
CA THR A 299 2.06 41.68 5.38
C THR A 299 1.56 43.12 5.42
N GLY A 300 0.28 43.37 5.11
CA GLY A 300 -0.33 44.69 5.13
C GLY A 300 -1.07 45.01 6.43
N ALA A 301 -0.80 46.19 7.01
CA ALA A 301 -1.58 46.83 8.08
C ALA A 301 -1.93 45.94 9.31
N SER A 302 -1.03 45.03 9.67
CA SER A 302 -1.22 44.14 10.81
C SER A 302 -1.24 44.93 12.14
N PRO A 303 -2.13 44.62 13.10
CA PRO A 303 -2.21 45.32 14.37
C PRO A 303 -0.91 45.16 15.17
N VAL A 304 -0.60 46.13 16.03
CA VAL A 304 0.65 46.16 16.82
C VAL A 304 0.90 44.83 17.53
N GLY A 305 1.91 44.08 17.08
CA GLY A 305 2.31 42.79 17.64
C GLY A 305 1.90 41.55 16.83
N ALA A 306 1.25 41.68 15.68
CA ALA A 306 1.03 40.56 14.76
C ALA A 306 2.32 40.14 14.02
N PRO A 307 2.45 38.88 13.58
CA PRO A 307 3.70 38.34 13.03
C PRO A 307 3.98 38.79 11.60
N ASP A 308 5.18 39.29 11.35
CA ASP A 308 5.70 39.52 10.00
C ASP A 308 6.05 38.19 9.31
N PHE A 309 5.54 38.01 8.10
CA PHE A 309 5.91 36.92 7.20
C PHE A 309 6.96 37.40 6.19
N ALA A 310 8.11 36.73 6.16
CA ALA A 310 9.03 36.84 5.04
C ALA A 310 8.42 36.11 3.83
N VAL A 311 8.38 36.76 2.66
CA VAL A 311 7.77 36.24 1.43
C VAL A 311 8.87 36.12 0.37
N ILE A 312 9.20 34.89 -0.01
CA ILE A 312 10.32 34.56 -0.90
C ILE A 312 9.79 33.77 -2.10
N LEU A 313 10.19 34.18 -3.29
CA LEU A 313 9.83 33.60 -4.59
C LEU A 313 11.02 32.84 -5.20
N SER A 314 10.77 31.68 -5.78
CA SER A 314 11.76 30.96 -6.60
C SER A 314 11.18 30.51 -7.94
N ALA A 315 12.03 30.59 -8.98
CA ALA A 315 11.67 30.20 -10.34
C ALA A 315 12.50 29.00 -10.84
N GLY A 316 13.77 28.92 -10.44
CA GLY A 316 14.68 27.86 -10.85
C GLY A 316 14.51 26.57 -10.05
N ARG A 317 14.84 25.43 -10.68
CA ARG A 317 14.71 24.11 -10.06
C ARG A 317 15.57 23.96 -8.80
N GLN A 318 16.87 24.22 -8.93
CA GLN A 318 17.84 24.15 -7.83
C GLN A 318 17.59 25.29 -6.83
N GLU A 319 17.34 26.50 -7.33
CA GLU A 319 16.99 27.69 -6.54
C GLU A 319 15.84 27.43 -5.56
N ALA A 320 14.76 26.78 -5.98
CA ALA A 320 13.63 26.47 -5.09
C ALA A 320 14.02 25.57 -3.90
N VAL A 321 14.97 24.65 -4.12
CA VAL A 321 15.50 23.78 -3.05
C VAL A 321 16.45 24.57 -2.14
N ASP A 322 17.30 25.44 -2.71
CA ASP A 322 18.23 26.28 -1.94
C ASP A 322 17.52 27.36 -1.12
N VAL A 323 16.43 27.94 -1.63
CA VAL A 323 15.55 28.86 -0.88
C VAL A 323 14.88 28.13 0.29
N ALA A 324 14.30 26.95 0.06
CA ALA A 324 13.71 26.16 1.13
C ALA A 324 14.74 25.77 2.22
N ALA A 325 15.94 25.36 1.81
CA ALA A 325 17.03 25.07 2.74
C ALA A 325 17.47 26.31 3.53
N SER A 326 17.59 27.47 2.88
CA SER A 326 17.92 28.75 3.54
C SER A 326 16.91 29.13 4.62
N ILE A 327 15.62 28.89 4.37
CA ILE A 327 14.54 29.17 5.32
C ILE A 327 14.69 28.31 6.58
N TYR A 328 14.95 27.00 6.43
CA TYR A 328 15.15 26.10 7.57
C TYR A 328 16.51 26.30 8.28
N GLU A 329 17.55 26.73 7.56
CA GLU A 329 18.87 27.06 8.12
C GLU A 329 18.87 28.39 8.91
N ALA A 330 17.94 29.30 8.65
CA ALA A 330 17.84 30.56 9.39
C ALA A 330 17.46 30.33 10.87
N GLY A 331 18.31 30.78 11.80
CA GLY A 331 18.12 30.65 13.26
C GLY A 331 17.08 31.60 13.89
N THR A 332 16.33 32.30 13.05
CA THR A 332 15.33 33.32 13.39
C THR A 332 14.00 32.72 13.87
N GLN A 333 13.08 33.58 14.33
CA GLN A 333 11.66 33.25 14.55
C GLN A 333 10.73 33.84 13.47
N GLU A 334 11.26 34.57 12.48
CA GLU A 334 10.50 35.02 11.31
C GLU A 334 9.68 33.88 10.68
N HIS A 335 8.38 34.10 10.54
CA HIS A 335 7.52 33.21 9.75
C HIS A 335 7.86 33.37 8.28
N ALA A 336 7.70 32.33 7.47
CA ALA A 336 8.10 32.32 6.07
C ALA A 336 6.99 31.80 5.15
N VAL A 337 6.83 32.44 3.99
CA VAL A 337 6.09 31.91 2.84
C VAL A 337 7.07 31.80 1.67
N HIS A 338 7.35 30.58 1.26
CA HIS A 338 8.11 30.28 0.05
C HIS A 338 7.17 29.87 -1.06
N VAL A 339 7.11 30.69 -2.10
CA VAL A 339 6.34 30.46 -3.32
C VAL A 339 7.29 29.99 -4.41
N PHE A 340 6.95 28.90 -5.10
CA PHE A 340 7.77 28.36 -6.18
C PHE A 340 6.94 28.00 -7.42
N ASP A 341 7.57 27.98 -8.60
CA ASP A 341 6.96 27.48 -9.85
C ASP A 341 6.61 25.99 -9.73
N GLY A 342 5.36 25.71 -9.36
CA GLY A 342 4.82 24.37 -9.19
C GLY A 342 4.20 23.78 -10.46
N ALA A 343 3.87 24.61 -11.46
CA ALA A 343 3.29 24.13 -12.71
C ALA A 343 4.35 23.53 -13.63
N TYR A 344 5.57 24.08 -13.63
CA TYR A 344 6.65 23.66 -14.52
C TYR A 344 7.92 23.27 -13.76
N SER A 345 8.74 24.24 -13.31
CA SER A 345 10.13 23.95 -12.95
C SER A 345 10.27 22.99 -11.77
N ALA A 346 9.44 23.10 -10.73
CA ALA A 346 9.49 22.18 -9.59
C ALA A 346 8.96 20.76 -9.89
N ARG A 347 8.30 20.56 -11.04
CA ARG A 347 7.88 19.25 -11.58
C ARG A 347 8.86 18.65 -12.60
N GLU A 348 9.79 19.44 -13.16
CA GLU A 348 10.85 18.93 -14.02
C GLU A 348 11.71 17.93 -13.25
N VAL A 349 11.84 16.71 -13.79
CA VAL A 349 12.65 15.64 -13.20
C VAL A 349 14.06 15.71 -13.80
N ALA A 350 15.07 15.95 -12.96
CA ALA A 350 16.43 16.23 -13.38
C ALA A 350 17.45 15.98 -12.24
N ALA A 351 18.74 16.10 -12.54
CA ALA A 351 19.74 16.19 -11.48
C ALA A 351 19.54 17.48 -10.64
N LEU A 352 19.61 17.32 -9.31
CA LEU A 352 19.56 18.35 -8.29
C LEU A 352 20.64 18.06 -7.24
N SER A 353 21.19 19.11 -6.64
CA SER A 353 22.11 19.00 -5.51
C SER A 353 21.32 19.15 -4.22
N GLU A 354 21.26 18.08 -3.41
CA GLU A 354 20.60 18.12 -2.09
C GLU A 354 21.42 19.03 -1.16
N PRO A 355 20.85 20.15 -0.66
CA PRO A 355 21.60 21.10 0.14
C PRO A 355 21.86 20.56 1.55
N THR A 356 23.11 20.59 1.99
CA THR A 356 23.46 20.42 3.40
C THR A 356 22.94 21.62 4.20
N LEU A 357 22.17 21.36 5.26
CA LEU A 357 21.77 22.38 6.23
C LEU A 357 22.93 22.68 7.18
N GLY A 358 23.34 23.95 7.26
CA GLY A 358 24.37 24.41 8.20
C GLY A 358 23.89 24.48 9.64
N SER A 359 24.81 24.73 10.58
CA SER A 359 24.42 25.12 11.94
C SER A 359 23.78 26.51 11.90
N GLY A 360 22.55 26.61 12.43
CA GLY A 360 21.62 27.74 12.24
C GLY A 360 22.05 29.07 12.86
N THR A 361 23.13 29.63 12.32
CA THR A 361 23.86 30.81 12.77
C THR A 361 23.54 32.05 11.94
N ALA A 362 22.61 31.96 10.98
CA ALA A 362 22.09 33.10 10.23
C ALA A 362 20.99 33.78 11.05
N THR A 363 21.09 35.10 11.22
CA THR A 363 20.22 35.89 12.12
C THR A 363 18.86 36.24 11.53
N SER A 364 18.71 36.15 10.20
CA SER A 364 17.45 36.35 9.46
C SER A 364 17.40 35.44 8.23
N ILE A 365 16.24 35.32 7.59
CA ILE A 365 16.08 34.55 6.35
C ILE A 365 16.94 35.14 5.21
N SER A 366 16.96 36.46 5.05
CA SER A 366 17.79 37.13 4.04
C SER A 366 19.29 36.88 4.25
N ALA A 367 19.76 36.82 5.51
CA ALA A 367 21.15 36.47 5.81
C ALA A 367 21.48 35.01 5.47
N ALA A 368 20.52 34.09 5.58
CA ALA A 368 20.69 32.69 5.17
C ALA A 368 20.72 32.56 3.63
N LEU A 369 19.84 33.27 2.92
CA LEU A 369 19.83 33.36 1.45
C LEU A 369 21.19 33.89 0.92
N GLY A 370 21.71 34.97 1.51
CA GLY A 370 22.99 35.55 1.12
C GLY A 370 24.18 34.60 1.24
N ARG A 371 24.18 33.67 2.23
CA ARG A 371 25.22 32.63 2.36
C ARG A 371 25.22 31.62 1.22
N ARG A 372 24.09 31.45 0.52
CA ARG A 372 23.97 30.62 -0.69
C ARG A 372 24.12 31.42 -1.98
N GLY A 373 24.50 32.69 -1.90
CA GLY A 373 24.63 33.59 -3.06
C GLY A 373 23.29 34.07 -3.63
N LEU A 374 22.21 34.01 -2.84
CA LEU A 374 20.88 34.47 -3.24
C LEU A 374 20.60 35.87 -2.65
N SER A 375 20.48 36.89 -3.50
CA SER A 375 20.13 38.27 -3.14
C SER A 375 18.62 38.52 -3.09
N HIS A 376 18.20 39.66 -2.53
CA HIS A 376 16.79 40.11 -2.54
C HIS A 376 16.27 40.31 -3.97
N PHE A 377 17.10 40.87 -4.84
CA PHE A 377 16.85 41.14 -6.25
C PHE A 377 17.99 40.58 -7.10
N ASP A 378 17.67 39.95 -8.23
CA ASP A 378 18.65 39.54 -9.24
C ASP A 378 18.53 40.44 -10.47
N TYR A 379 19.62 41.09 -10.88
CA TYR A 379 19.68 41.82 -12.14
C TYR A 379 20.36 40.99 -13.24
N TYR A 380 19.75 40.95 -14.42
CA TYR A 380 20.24 40.29 -15.63
C TYR A 380 20.23 41.29 -16.80
N GLY A 381 21.39 41.65 -17.34
CA GLY A 381 21.51 42.61 -18.45
C GLY A 381 22.89 43.27 -18.49
N ALA A 382 23.11 44.20 -19.42
CA ALA A 382 24.32 45.00 -19.45
C ALA A 382 24.31 46.11 -18.37
N ALA A 383 25.49 46.40 -17.79
CA ALA A 383 25.63 47.39 -16.71
C ALA A 383 25.34 48.84 -17.13
N ASP A 384 25.18 49.10 -18.44
CA ASP A 384 24.84 50.38 -19.05
C ASP A 384 23.42 50.42 -19.66
N ALA A 385 22.60 49.39 -19.40
CA ALA A 385 21.22 49.31 -19.90
C ALA A 385 20.37 50.55 -19.53
N THR A 386 19.53 50.99 -20.46
CA THR A 386 18.72 52.22 -20.32
C THR A 386 17.29 51.96 -19.84
N SER A 387 16.81 50.73 -20.02
CA SER A 387 15.52 50.23 -19.58
C SER A 387 15.71 48.99 -18.71
N VAL A 388 14.84 48.78 -17.74
CA VAL A 388 14.75 47.52 -16.98
C VAL A 388 13.31 47.04 -16.93
N ILE A 389 13.11 45.73 -16.95
CA ILE A 389 11.82 45.08 -16.71
C ILE A 389 11.87 44.40 -15.34
N VAL A 390 11.12 44.92 -14.37
CA VAL A 390 11.03 44.40 -12.99
C VAL A 390 9.85 43.44 -12.92
N MET A 391 10.04 42.25 -12.33
CA MET A 391 8.97 41.26 -12.22
C MET A 391 9.18 40.30 -11.03
N PRO A 392 8.12 39.64 -10.53
CA PRO A 392 8.23 38.57 -9.54
C PRO A 392 9.17 37.44 -10.04
N ASN A 393 10.02 36.89 -9.17
CA ASN A 393 10.90 35.77 -9.51
C ASN A 393 10.12 34.44 -9.66
N GLY A 394 9.37 34.32 -10.75
CA GLY A 394 8.59 33.15 -11.14
C GLY A 394 8.89 32.66 -12.56
N SER A 395 8.00 31.84 -13.13
CA SER A 395 8.17 31.26 -14.47
C SER A 395 8.46 32.30 -15.56
N HIS A 396 7.85 33.49 -15.48
CA HIS A 396 8.13 34.60 -16.40
C HIS A 396 9.55 35.16 -16.28
N ALA A 397 10.07 35.35 -15.06
CA ALA A 397 11.46 35.79 -14.86
C ALA A 397 12.48 34.77 -15.41
N SER A 398 12.22 33.48 -15.19
CA SER A 398 13.08 32.39 -15.70
C SER A 398 13.07 32.29 -17.23
N ALA A 399 11.91 32.48 -17.87
CA ALA A 399 11.81 32.55 -19.33
C ALA A 399 12.49 33.82 -19.88
N ALA A 400 12.21 34.98 -19.28
CA ALA A 400 12.73 36.26 -19.74
C ALA A 400 14.26 36.33 -19.65
N ARG A 401 14.87 35.90 -18.51
CA ARG A 401 16.33 35.94 -18.35
C ARG A 401 17.06 35.06 -19.38
N ALA A 402 16.48 33.90 -19.71
CA ALA A 402 17.06 32.96 -20.67
C ALA A 402 17.00 33.47 -22.11
N LEU A 403 16.01 34.31 -22.43
CA LEU A 403 15.81 34.90 -23.76
C LEU A 403 16.53 36.25 -23.95
N LEU A 404 16.74 37.02 -22.88
CA LEU A 404 17.28 38.38 -22.96
C LEU A 404 18.64 38.43 -23.66
N SER A 405 19.59 37.56 -23.26
CA SER A 405 20.95 37.49 -23.82
C SER A 405 20.98 37.24 -25.32
N ARG A 406 19.90 36.70 -25.89
CA ARG A 406 19.77 36.29 -27.31
C ARG A 406 18.78 37.14 -28.10
N SER A 407 18.16 38.13 -27.45
CA SER A 407 17.17 39.04 -28.04
C SER A 407 17.76 40.05 -29.05
N GLY A 408 19.09 40.26 -29.00
CA GLY A 408 19.78 41.32 -29.74
C GLY A 408 19.65 42.72 -29.13
N VAL A 409 19.04 42.86 -27.94
CA VAL A 409 18.85 44.16 -27.26
C VAL A 409 19.29 44.17 -25.79
N ALA A 410 20.05 43.16 -25.35
CA ALA A 410 20.56 43.01 -23.98
C ALA A 410 21.45 44.17 -23.49
N GLU A 411 22.08 44.92 -24.42
CA GLU A 411 22.84 46.15 -24.13
C GLU A 411 21.94 47.31 -23.67
N LYS A 412 20.65 47.31 -24.03
CA LYS A 412 19.72 48.42 -23.77
C LYS A 412 18.66 48.09 -22.73
N VAL A 413 18.38 46.81 -22.49
CA VAL A 413 17.31 46.31 -21.63
C VAL A 413 17.88 45.29 -20.65
N GLY A 414 17.61 45.49 -19.37
CA GLY A 414 17.81 44.48 -18.33
C GLY A 414 16.49 43.90 -17.82
N ILE A 415 16.60 42.83 -17.03
CA ILE A 415 15.53 42.23 -16.23
C ILE A 415 15.97 42.29 -14.77
N LEU A 416 15.05 42.65 -13.87
CA LEU A 416 15.25 42.57 -12.43
C LEU A 416 14.19 41.62 -11.84
N ALA A 417 14.63 40.45 -11.39
CA ALA A 417 13.78 39.43 -10.79
C ALA A 417 13.72 39.64 -9.27
N VAL A 418 12.51 39.79 -8.73
CA VAL A 418 12.26 40.05 -7.32
C VAL A 418 12.14 38.73 -6.57
N ARG A 419 13.21 38.33 -5.85
CA ARG A 419 13.25 37.09 -5.06
C ARG A 419 12.59 37.27 -3.71
N VAL A 420 12.91 38.33 -2.98
CA VAL A 420 12.33 38.60 -1.66
C VAL A 420 11.38 39.78 -1.79
N LEU A 421 10.09 39.50 -1.61
CA LEU A 421 9.05 40.54 -1.60
C LEU A 421 8.90 41.17 -0.22
N ARG A 422 9.03 40.38 0.84
CA ARG A 422 8.89 40.82 2.23
C ARG A 422 9.97 40.13 3.09
N PRO A 423 10.68 40.85 3.98
CA PRO A 423 10.70 42.31 4.08
C PRO A 423 11.20 42.95 2.78
N TRP A 424 10.61 44.09 2.41
CA TRP A 424 11.02 44.87 1.25
C TRP A 424 12.25 45.72 1.60
N SER A 425 13.13 45.97 0.64
CA SER A 425 14.41 46.68 0.84
C SER A 425 14.64 47.67 -0.30
N ASP A 426 14.35 48.95 -0.04
CA ASP A 426 14.60 50.05 -0.99
C ASP A 426 16.10 50.13 -1.34
N ASP A 427 16.98 49.97 -0.34
CA ASP A 427 18.44 50.00 -0.51
C ASP A 427 18.94 48.87 -1.44
N ASP A 428 18.48 47.63 -1.25
CA ASP A 428 18.88 46.50 -2.11
C ASP A 428 18.32 46.64 -3.54
N LEU A 429 17.13 47.23 -3.71
CA LEU A 429 16.56 47.51 -5.04
C LEU A 429 17.41 48.54 -5.78
N LEU A 430 17.76 49.65 -5.11
CA LEU A 430 18.60 50.70 -5.67
C LEU A 430 20.01 50.20 -5.97
N ALA A 431 20.57 49.32 -5.13
CA ALA A 431 21.86 48.69 -5.36
C ALA A 431 21.86 47.69 -6.54
N ALA A 432 20.74 47.00 -6.78
CA ALA A 432 20.58 46.07 -7.90
C ALA A 432 20.30 46.77 -9.25
N LEU A 433 19.86 48.03 -9.24
CA LEU A 433 19.54 48.79 -10.44
C LEU A 433 20.76 49.54 -11.00
N PRO A 434 21.15 49.34 -12.29
CA PRO A 434 22.21 50.12 -12.91
C PRO A 434 21.89 51.62 -12.95
N ALA A 435 22.89 52.46 -12.67
CA ALA A 435 22.74 53.92 -12.65
C ALA A 435 22.36 54.54 -14.03
N SER A 436 22.54 53.80 -15.11
CA SER A 436 22.15 54.15 -16.48
C SER A 436 20.64 54.03 -16.76
N VAL A 437 19.89 53.33 -15.91
CA VAL A 437 18.47 53.03 -16.12
C VAL A 437 17.63 54.30 -15.99
N LYS A 438 16.90 54.63 -17.07
CA LYS A 438 15.99 55.78 -17.15
C LYS A 438 14.52 55.37 -17.19
N ARG A 439 14.23 54.12 -17.56
CA ARG A 439 12.88 53.56 -17.72
C ARG A 439 12.77 52.25 -16.96
N VAL A 440 11.70 52.10 -16.18
CA VAL A 440 11.41 50.93 -15.36
C VAL A 440 10.02 50.44 -15.74
N PHE A 441 9.94 49.24 -16.32
CA PHE A 441 8.68 48.60 -16.64
C PHE A 441 8.40 47.54 -15.57
N VAL A 442 7.34 47.69 -14.78
CA VAL A 442 6.99 46.69 -13.76
C VAL A 442 5.92 45.78 -14.30
N VAL A 443 6.19 44.47 -14.33
CA VAL A 443 5.28 43.44 -14.84
C VAL A 443 4.62 42.72 -13.67
N ASP A 444 3.31 42.92 -13.53
CA ASP A 444 2.45 42.21 -12.59
C ASP A 444 1.55 41.21 -13.33
N GLU A 445 1.30 40.05 -12.73
CA GLU A 445 0.18 39.18 -13.14
C GLU A 445 -1.09 39.62 -12.39
N LEU A 446 -2.13 39.99 -13.13
CA LEU A 446 -3.37 40.53 -12.58
C LEU A 446 -4.60 39.73 -13.05
N ARG A 447 -5.59 39.62 -12.18
CA ARG A 447 -6.95 39.16 -12.52
C ARG A 447 -7.84 40.31 -13.00
N SER A 448 -7.56 41.53 -12.55
CA SER A 448 -8.20 42.79 -12.94
C SER A 448 -7.33 43.97 -12.48
N GLY A 449 -7.55 45.15 -13.08
CA GLY A 449 -6.76 46.35 -12.80
C GLY A 449 -5.65 46.61 -13.83
N ALA A 450 -4.92 47.71 -13.64
CA ALA A 450 -3.86 48.17 -14.56
C ALA A 450 -2.45 48.15 -13.94
N SER A 451 -2.33 48.01 -12.62
CA SER A 451 -1.10 47.89 -11.85
C SER A 451 -1.33 46.98 -10.64
N GLY A 452 -0.27 46.35 -10.13
CA GLY A 452 -0.31 45.49 -8.95
C GLY A 452 0.57 46.01 -7.79
N VAL A 453 0.65 45.21 -6.74
CA VAL A 453 1.38 45.55 -5.50
C VAL A 453 2.87 45.75 -5.77
N LEU A 454 3.46 45.00 -6.72
CA LEU A 454 4.88 45.17 -7.04
C LEU A 454 5.14 46.51 -7.74
N PHE A 455 4.23 46.96 -8.62
CA PHE A 455 4.32 48.30 -9.20
C PHE A 455 4.29 49.38 -8.11
N ASP A 456 3.39 49.27 -7.14
CA ASP A 456 3.28 50.25 -6.04
C ASP A 456 4.55 50.26 -5.17
N ASP A 457 5.08 49.10 -4.79
CA ASP A 457 6.33 48.96 -4.01
C ASP A 457 7.54 49.56 -4.77
N VAL A 458 7.71 49.22 -6.05
CA VAL A 458 8.81 49.72 -6.91
C VAL A 458 8.67 51.22 -7.15
N GLN A 459 7.45 51.72 -7.37
CA GLN A 459 7.22 53.15 -7.56
C GLN A 459 7.53 53.93 -6.28
N ALA A 460 7.14 53.43 -5.10
CA ALA A 460 7.45 54.06 -3.83
C ALA A 460 8.96 54.13 -3.57
N ALA A 461 9.68 53.01 -3.72
CA ALA A 461 11.12 52.94 -3.53
C ALA A 461 11.89 53.91 -4.45
N LEU A 462 11.48 54.01 -5.72
CA LEU A 462 12.12 54.89 -6.70
C LEU A 462 11.73 56.38 -6.54
N LEU A 463 10.60 56.67 -5.89
CA LEU A 463 10.25 58.04 -5.48
C LEU A 463 11.03 58.48 -4.24
N ASN A 464 11.35 57.56 -3.32
CA ASN A 464 12.12 57.83 -2.11
C ASN A 464 13.60 58.20 -2.39
N ASP A 465 14.14 57.83 -3.56
CA ASP A 465 15.50 58.15 -4.04
C ASP A 465 15.66 59.64 -4.44
N PHE A 466 15.23 60.56 -3.57
CA PHE A 466 15.36 62.01 -3.76
C PHE A 466 16.82 62.49 -3.79
N THR A 467 17.78 61.67 -3.35
CA THR A 467 19.19 62.07 -3.18
C THR A 467 20.08 61.78 -4.38
N SER A 468 19.72 60.82 -5.26
CA SER A 468 20.53 60.51 -6.46
C SER A 468 20.36 61.53 -7.59
N GLY A 469 19.23 62.24 -7.63
CA GLY A 469 18.85 63.14 -8.74
C GLY A 469 18.47 62.40 -10.04
N ILE A 470 18.38 61.07 -10.03
CA ILE A 470 18.07 60.25 -11.20
C ILE A 470 16.55 60.04 -11.30
N VAL A 471 15.87 60.86 -12.12
CA VAL A 471 14.44 60.66 -12.41
C VAL A 471 14.25 59.47 -13.34
N ARG A 472 13.67 58.39 -12.82
CA ARG A 472 13.35 57.16 -13.57
C ARG A 472 11.84 57.14 -13.89
N ALA A 473 11.48 56.92 -15.15
CA ALA A 473 10.09 56.76 -15.55
C ALA A 473 9.62 55.34 -15.25
N VAL A 474 8.71 55.18 -14.28
CA VAL A 474 8.12 53.89 -13.92
C VAL A 474 6.79 53.70 -14.65
N GLN A 475 6.60 52.56 -15.32
CA GLN A 475 5.39 52.23 -16.08
C GLN A 475 4.89 50.83 -15.69
N PRO A 476 3.59 50.64 -15.38
CA PRO A 476 3.03 49.32 -15.15
C PRO A 476 2.77 48.59 -16.48
N LEU A 477 2.93 47.27 -16.44
CA LEU A 477 2.56 46.31 -17.48
C LEU A 477 1.82 45.16 -16.80
N ALA A 478 0.65 44.79 -17.31
CA ALA A 478 -0.18 43.74 -16.73
C ALA A 478 -0.26 42.53 -17.65
N PHE A 479 0.15 41.36 -17.16
CA PHE A 479 -0.20 40.07 -17.75
C PHE A 479 -1.50 39.56 -17.14
N SER A 480 -2.31 38.86 -17.93
CA SER A 480 -3.48 38.14 -17.40
C SER A 480 -3.01 36.97 -16.53
N ALA A 481 -3.72 36.67 -15.45
CA ALA A 481 -3.35 35.57 -14.53
C ALA A 481 -3.09 34.23 -15.27
N GLY A 482 -1.88 33.69 -15.10
CA GLY A 482 -1.43 32.45 -15.76
C GLY A 482 -1.31 32.55 -17.28
N GLN A 483 -1.18 33.74 -17.87
CA GLN A 483 -0.96 33.92 -19.31
C GLN A 483 0.40 33.36 -19.73
N THR A 484 0.45 32.41 -20.66
CA THR A 484 1.71 31.95 -21.25
C THR A 484 2.20 32.92 -22.32
N ILE A 485 3.49 33.29 -22.27
CA ILE A 485 4.14 34.23 -23.20
C ILE A 485 5.20 33.47 -24.00
N SER A 486 5.09 33.48 -25.33
CA SER A 486 6.01 32.76 -26.20
C SER A 486 7.39 33.43 -26.32
N ALA A 487 8.40 32.71 -26.79
CA ALA A 487 9.74 33.26 -27.01
C ALA A 487 9.73 34.43 -28.01
N GLY A 488 8.91 34.36 -29.07
CA GLY A 488 8.69 35.46 -30.01
C GLY A 488 8.08 36.71 -29.34
N GLN A 489 7.06 36.53 -28.49
CA GLN A 489 6.42 37.61 -27.75
C GLN A 489 7.38 38.29 -26.75
N TRP A 490 8.20 37.50 -26.04
CA TRP A 490 9.27 38.04 -25.18
C TRP A 490 10.27 38.89 -25.96
N VAL A 491 10.72 38.43 -27.12
CA VAL A 491 11.65 39.21 -27.97
C VAL A 491 11.01 40.51 -28.47
N SER A 492 9.73 40.50 -28.85
CA SER A 492 8.99 41.73 -29.16
C SER A 492 8.89 42.68 -27.97
N LEU A 493 8.64 42.16 -26.75
CA LEU A 493 8.59 42.97 -25.54
C LEU A 493 9.94 43.63 -25.22
N PHE A 494 11.05 42.89 -25.33
CA PHE A 494 12.38 43.47 -25.15
C PHE A 494 12.69 44.56 -26.19
N ARG A 495 12.33 44.35 -27.47
CA ARG A 495 12.51 45.36 -28.52
C ARG A 495 11.66 46.62 -28.26
N ALA A 496 10.42 46.45 -27.80
CA ALA A 496 9.56 47.58 -27.42
C ALA A 496 10.16 48.37 -26.24
N ALA A 497 10.57 47.68 -25.18
CA ALA A 497 11.20 48.27 -23.99
C ALA A 497 12.54 48.97 -24.30
N ALA A 498 13.32 48.46 -25.27
CA ALA A 498 14.51 49.14 -25.79
C ALA A 498 14.14 50.45 -26.50
N SER A 499 13.08 50.43 -27.32
CA SER A 499 12.72 51.49 -28.26
C SER A 499 12.05 52.71 -27.62
N GLY A 500 11.08 52.51 -26.73
CA GLY A 500 10.26 53.62 -26.22
C GLY A 500 9.44 53.27 -24.96
N PRO A 501 8.53 54.15 -24.52
CA PRO A 501 7.42 53.75 -23.66
C PRO A 501 6.49 52.78 -24.41
N ILE A 502 5.78 51.92 -23.68
CA ILE A 502 4.93 50.87 -24.29
C ILE A 502 3.47 51.29 -24.16
N SER A 503 2.76 51.48 -25.27
CA SER A 503 1.35 51.90 -25.25
C SER A 503 0.39 50.77 -24.88
N SER A 504 0.64 49.55 -25.36
CA SER A 504 -0.18 48.37 -25.07
C SER A 504 0.60 47.08 -25.33
N LEU A 505 0.54 46.12 -24.40
CA LEU A 505 1.08 44.77 -24.60
C LEU A 505 0.35 44.02 -25.72
N ALA A 506 -0.96 44.25 -25.90
CA ALA A 506 -1.73 43.59 -26.95
C ALA A 506 -1.20 43.95 -28.35
N THR A 507 -0.79 45.21 -28.56
CA THR A 507 -0.14 45.65 -29.81
C THR A 507 1.23 44.99 -29.99
N VAL A 508 2.08 45.01 -28.95
CA VAL A 508 3.42 44.39 -28.97
C VAL A 508 3.36 42.89 -29.26
N PHE A 509 2.36 42.18 -28.75
CA PHE A 509 2.16 40.75 -28.97
C PHE A 509 1.47 40.45 -30.32
N ALA A 510 0.58 41.31 -30.81
CA ALA A 510 0.00 41.18 -32.16
C ALA A 510 1.04 41.41 -33.27
N GLU A 511 2.04 42.26 -33.02
CA GLU A 511 3.19 42.49 -33.92
C GLU A 511 4.31 41.43 -33.74
N SER A 512 4.14 40.43 -32.87
CA SER A 512 5.16 39.40 -32.65
C SER A 512 5.22 38.39 -33.81
N VAL A 513 6.44 38.10 -34.24
CA VAL A 513 6.73 37.11 -35.28
C VAL A 513 6.97 35.74 -34.62
N ALA A 514 6.77 34.66 -35.37
CA ALA A 514 7.18 33.31 -34.97
C ALA A 514 8.61 33.28 -34.41
N THR A 515 8.85 32.43 -33.41
CA THR A 515 10.12 32.33 -32.66
C THR A 515 11.32 32.24 -33.61
N PRO A 516 12.26 33.23 -33.58
CA PRO A 516 13.42 33.24 -34.45
C PRO A 516 14.27 31.96 -34.36
N ALA A 517 14.60 31.39 -35.52
CA ALA A 517 15.41 30.17 -35.60
C ALA A 517 16.75 30.34 -34.86
N GLY A 518 17.08 29.37 -33.99
CA GLY A 518 18.30 29.39 -33.17
C GLY A 518 18.21 30.16 -31.84
N LEU A 519 17.12 30.89 -31.56
CA LEU A 519 16.97 31.66 -30.31
C LEU A 519 17.13 30.79 -29.05
N LEU A 520 16.55 29.58 -29.06
CA LEU A 520 16.57 28.65 -27.93
C LEU A 520 17.84 27.76 -27.87
N GLY A 521 18.77 27.92 -28.82
CA GLY A 521 20.08 27.27 -28.82
C GLY A 521 20.07 25.81 -29.23
N ALA A 522 21.19 25.12 -28.98
CA ALA A 522 21.44 23.74 -29.43
C ALA A 522 20.82 22.64 -28.55
N GLN A 523 19.84 22.96 -27.69
CA GLN A 523 19.18 21.95 -26.86
C GLN A 523 18.30 21.04 -27.73
N ARG A 524 18.46 19.73 -27.56
CA ARG A 524 17.71 18.73 -28.32
C ARG A 524 16.48 18.31 -27.51
N VAL A 525 15.30 18.45 -28.11
CA VAL A 525 14.03 18.06 -27.48
C VAL A 525 13.53 16.76 -28.07
N VAL A 526 13.29 15.78 -27.20
CA VAL A 526 12.70 14.47 -27.55
C VAL A 526 11.35 14.37 -26.87
N SER A 527 10.27 14.37 -27.65
CA SER A 527 8.90 14.27 -27.14
C SER A 527 8.36 12.84 -27.29
N PHE A 528 7.79 12.31 -26.22
CA PHE A 528 7.04 11.05 -26.21
C PHE A 528 5.55 11.37 -26.06
N LEU A 529 4.74 10.91 -27.01
CA LEU A 529 3.29 11.06 -27.00
C LEU A 529 2.65 9.68 -26.85
N ASP A 530 1.80 9.50 -25.84
CA ASP A 530 1.22 8.20 -25.54
C ASP A 530 -0.14 8.31 -24.85
N GLY A 531 -0.92 7.22 -24.83
CA GLY A 531 -2.11 7.12 -23.99
C GLY A 531 -1.72 7.07 -22.51
N ASP A 532 -2.52 7.64 -21.62
CA ASP A 532 -2.22 7.63 -20.17
C ASP A 532 -2.21 6.22 -19.57
N ALA A 533 -3.09 5.34 -20.04
CA ALA A 533 -3.14 3.91 -19.72
C ALA A 533 -2.27 3.03 -20.65
N SER A 534 -1.44 3.63 -21.51
CA SER A 534 -0.61 2.90 -22.46
C SER A 534 0.57 2.20 -21.79
N PRO A 535 0.90 0.95 -22.19
CA PRO A 535 2.05 0.23 -21.64
C PRO A 535 3.41 0.84 -21.97
N THR A 536 3.48 1.81 -22.89
CA THR A 536 4.72 2.49 -23.30
C THR A 536 4.84 3.91 -22.76
N SER A 537 3.86 4.38 -21.98
CA SER A 537 3.74 5.76 -21.47
C SER A 537 4.95 6.26 -20.65
N TYR A 538 5.70 5.35 -20.01
CA TYR A 538 6.89 5.65 -19.22
C TYR A 538 8.21 5.62 -20.03
N THR A 539 8.20 5.30 -21.33
CA THR A 539 9.42 5.15 -22.17
C THR A 539 10.31 6.40 -22.11
N GLY A 540 9.75 7.61 -22.20
CA GLY A 540 10.51 8.85 -22.10
C GLY A 540 11.19 9.06 -20.74
N ARG A 541 10.64 8.49 -19.66
CA ARG A 541 11.23 8.56 -18.32
C ARG A 541 12.39 7.60 -18.17
N LEU A 542 12.30 6.41 -18.77
CA LEU A 542 13.41 5.47 -18.86
C LEU A 542 14.60 6.11 -19.60
N LEU A 543 14.36 6.77 -20.74
CA LEU A 543 15.39 7.54 -21.45
C LEU A 543 15.98 8.64 -20.56
N ALA A 544 15.14 9.47 -19.94
CA ALA A 544 15.60 10.54 -19.06
C ALA A 544 16.38 10.04 -17.84
N ARG A 545 16.06 8.85 -17.30
CA ARG A 545 16.81 8.21 -16.20
C ARG A 545 18.18 7.71 -16.69
N ALA A 546 18.24 7.06 -17.85
CA ALA A 546 19.48 6.60 -18.48
C ALA A 546 20.55 7.71 -18.56
N LEU A 547 20.11 8.84 -19.09
CA LEU A 547 20.97 9.97 -19.43
C LEU A 547 21.34 10.82 -18.19
N ARG A 548 20.66 10.63 -17.05
CA ARG A 548 20.95 11.33 -15.78
C ARG A 548 22.18 10.80 -15.04
N SER A 549 22.65 9.58 -15.34
CA SER A 549 23.83 9.03 -14.64
C SER A 549 25.09 9.84 -14.97
N ARG A 550 25.95 10.10 -13.99
CA ARG A 550 27.14 11.00 -14.11
C ARG A 550 28.21 10.56 -15.13
N THR A 551 27.96 9.51 -15.92
CA THR A 551 28.95 8.89 -16.83
C THR A 551 28.74 9.21 -18.31
N THR A 552 27.60 9.77 -18.70
CA THR A 552 27.26 10.07 -20.11
C THR A 552 27.75 11.44 -20.59
N GLY A 553 28.05 12.37 -19.68
CA GLY A 553 28.50 13.73 -20.01
C GLY A 553 27.41 14.68 -20.55
N GLU A 554 26.22 14.17 -20.89
CA GLU A 554 25.07 14.97 -21.35
C GLU A 554 24.02 15.10 -20.24
N GLY A 555 23.50 16.31 -20.03
CA GLY A 555 22.46 16.58 -19.03
C GLY A 555 21.06 16.39 -19.61
N SER A 556 20.24 15.56 -18.96
CA SER A 556 18.83 15.38 -19.32
C SER A 556 17.87 15.93 -18.26
N ARG A 557 16.72 16.40 -18.72
CA ARG A 557 15.57 16.84 -17.91
C ARG A 557 14.30 16.33 -18.57
N ILE A 558 13.26 16.03 -17.80
CA ILE A 558 11.95 15.62 -18.34
C ILE A 558 10.80 16.32 -17.63
N ILE A 559 9.79 16.74 -18.39
CA ILE A 559 8.48 17.13 -17.87
C ILE A 559 7.38 16.30 -18.55
N SER A 560 6.49 15.70 -17.75
CA SER A 560 5.28 15.02 -18.25
C SER A 560 4.06 15.92 -18.06
N ARG A 561 3.36 16.21 -19.17
CA ARG A 561 2.10 16.94 -19.24
C ARG A 561 0.98 15.98 -19.62
N PHE A 562 -0.18 16.12 -18.98
CA PHE A 562 -1.34 15.26 -19.16
C PHE A 562 -2.54 16.04 -19.69
N ASP A 563 -3.20 15.48 -20.69
CA ASP A 563 -4.49 15.91 -21.23
C ASP A 563 -5.54 14.82 -20.97
N ASN A 564 -6.41 15.06 -19.99
CA ASN A 564 -7.46 14.13 -19.58
C ASN A 564 -8.71 14.18 -20.48
N PHE A 565 -8.82 15.12 -21.41
CA PHE A 565 -10.03 15.31 -22.25
C PHE A 565 -9.83 14.80 -23.68
N SER A 566 -8.61 14.89 -24.22
CA SER A 566 -8.29 14.35 -25.53
C SER A 566 -8.22 12.82 -25.53
N VAL A 567 -8.95 12.16 -26.44
CA VAL A 567 -8.86 10.72 -26.77
C VAL A 567 -9.01 9.76 -25.57
N GLY A 568 -9.56 10.22 -24.44
CA GLY A 568 -9.74 9.43 -23.22
C GLY A 568 -8.56 9.41 -22.25
N GLY A 569 -7.52 10.23 -22.50
CA GLY A 569 -6.34 10.37 -21.64
C GLY A 569 -5.04 10.27 -22.44
N VAL A 570 -4.30 11.37 -22.54
CA VAL A 570 -3.02 11.45 -23.27
C VAL A 570 -1.93 12.05 -22.39
N VAL A 571 -0.72 11.47 -22.46
CA VAL A 571 0.49 12.00 -21.83
C VAL A 571 1.50 12.43 -22.90
N ARG A 572 2.01 13.66 -22.77
CA ARG A 572 3.19 14.17 -23.50
C ARG A 572 4.35 14.30 -22.52
N SER A 573 5.41 13.55 -22.73
CA SER A 573 6.65 13.64 -21.94
C SER A 573 7.76 14.24 -22.79
N ASP A 574 8.19 15.45 -22.45
CA ASP A 574 9.23 16.19 -23.16
C ASP A 574 10.56 16.04 -22.42
N VAL A 575 11.51 15.33 -23.05
CA VAL A 575 12.89 15.17 -22.57
C VAL A 575 13.75 16.23 -23.25
N VAL A 576 14.37 17.10 -22.47
CA VAL A 576 15.30 18.13 -22.94
C VAL A 576 16.72 17.70 -22.64
N LEU A 577 17.54 17.63 -23.68
CA LEU A 577 18.95 17.23 -23.65
C LEU A 577 19.84 18.43 -23.98
N GLY A 578 20.93 18.60 -23.23
CA GLY A 578 21.92 19.66 -23.45
C GLY A 578 23.20 19.43 -22.63
N ASN A 579 24.25 20.20 -22.89
CA ASN A 579 25.51 20.00 -22.18
C ASN A 579 25.44 20.57 -20.75
N PRO A 580 26.17 19.96 -19.78
CA PRO A 580 26.33 20.54 -18.46
C PRO A 580 27.01 21.92 -18.55
N GLY A 581 26.22 22.99 -18.36
CA GLY A 581 26.70 24.38 -18.38
C GLY A 581 26.09 25.28 -19.47
N ASP A 582 25.35 24.73 -20.43
CA ASP A 582 24.57 25.55 -21.39
C ASP A 582 23.46 26.33 -20.68
N ASP A 583 23.03 27.50 -21.21
CA ASP A 583 21.87 28.25 -20.67
C ASP A 583 20.62 27.33 -20.62
N ILE A 584 20.18 26.95 -19.43
CA ILE A 584 19.10 25.98 -19.25
C ILE A 584 17.73 26.65 -19.35
N PHE A 585 17.16 26.68 -20.55
CA PHE A 585 15.76 27.10 -20.77
C PHE A 585 14.77 26.25 -19.97
N PRO A 586 13.69 26.80 -19.41
CA PRO A 586 12.57 26.02 -18.89
C PRO A 586 12.08 24.99 -19.92
N ALA A 587 11.76 23.76 -19.51
CA ALA A 587 11.45 22.69 -20.46
C ALA A 587 10.21 22.98 -21.33
N HIS A 588 9.24 23.72 -20.79
CA HIS A 588 8.07 24.20 -21.52
C HIS A 588 8.39 25.24 -22.62
N LEU A 589 9.51 25.95 -22.48
CA LEU A 589 9.98 26.94 -23.45
C LEU A 589 10.90 26.28 -24.49
N ALA A 590 11.69 25.28 -24.08
CA ALA A 590 12.56 24.51 -24.98
C ALA A 590 11.77 23.84 -26.13
N THR A 591 10.51 23.42 -25.90
CA THR A 591 9.65 22.85 -26.96
C THR A 591 9.34 23.83 -28.09
N GLU A 592 9.37 25.15 -27.87
CA GLU A 592 9.23 26.14 -28.96
C GLU A 592 10.46 26.18 -29.89
N GLY A 593 11.58 25.56 -29.50
CA GLY A 593 12.78 25.45 -30.32
C GLY A 593 12.72 24.35 -31.38
N GLY A 594 11.66 23.53 -31.36
CA GLY A 594 11.43 22.42 -32.27
C GLY A 594 11.75 21.06 -31.65
N ILE A 595 10.84 20.11 -31.83
CA ILE A 595 11.00 18.70 -31.45
C ILE A 595 11.97 18.03 -32.43
N HIS A 596 13.11 17.55 -31.92
CA HIS A 596 14.15 16.89 -32.71
C HIS A 596 13.88 15.39 -32.92
N ALA A 597 13.19 14.76 -31.96
CA ALA A 597 12.62 13.43 -32.12
C ALA A 597 11.25 13.33 -31.45
N LEU A 598 10.29 12.74 -32.16
CA LEU A 598 8.93 12.48 -31.69
C LEU A 598 8.69 10.97 -31.69
N VAL A 599 8.39 10.40 -30.53
CA VAL A 599 8.00 8.99 -30.38
C VAL A 599 6.51 8.95 -30.06
N VAL A 600 5.70 8.42 -30.96
CA VAL A 600 4.26 8.18 -30.76
C VAL A 600 4.11 6.73 -30.31
N GLY A 601 3.94 6.52 -29.00
CA GLY A 601 3.81 5.21 -28.36
C GLY A 601 2.44 4.56 -28.59
N ASP A 602 1.38 5.38 -28.67
CA ASP A 602 0.05 4.98 -29.13
C ASP A 602 -0.39 5.89 -30.29
N ILE A 603 -0.53 5.29 -31.48
CA ILE A 603 -0.99 5.96 -32.69
C ILE A 603 -2.40 6.55 -32.55
N SER A 604 -3.20 6.09 -31.58
CA SER A 604 -4.55 6.60 -31.33
C SER A 604 -4.57 8.09 -30.95
N CYS A 605 -3.52 8.58 -30.29
CA CYS A 605 -3.40 9.97 -29.81
C CYS A 605 -3.50 11.01 -30.95
N LEU A 606 -3.04 10.66 -32.16
CA LEU A 606 -3.03 11.56 -33.33
C LEU A 606 -4.43 12.00 -33.78
N LYS A 607 -5.50 11.30 -33.33
CA LYS A 607 -6.89 11.68 -33.63
C LYS A 607 -7.33 12.96 -32.92
N GLY A 608 -6.84 13.21 -31.70
CA GLY A 608 -7.21 14.36 -30.89
C GLY A 608 -6.10 15.40 -30.71
N VAL A 609 -4.85 15.05 -31.04
CA VAL A 609 -3.66 15.87 -30.77
C VAL A 609 -2.92 16.19 -32.07
N ASN A 610 -2.61 17.47 -32.30
CA ASN A 610 -1.72 17.90 -33.37
C ASN A 610 -0.26 17.74 -32.93
N ALA A 611 0.31 16.55 -33.19
CA ALA A 611 1.64 16.17 -32.73
C ALA A 611 2.80 16.70 -33.59
N PHE A 612 2.54 17.06 -34.85
CA PHE A 612 3.59 17.31 -35.85
C PHE A 612 3.88 18.81 -36.10
N GLY A 613 3.04 19.72 -35.57
CA GLY A 613 3.21 21.17 -35.77
C GLY A 613 4.50 21.74 -35.18
N ASP A 614 5.03 21.16 -34.10
CA ASP A 614 6.22 21.65 -33.38
C ASP A 614 7.54 20.99 -33.85
N LEU A 615 7.57 20.27 -34.98
CA LEU A 615 8.77 19.51 -35.39
C LEU A 615 9.92 20.43 -35.85
N ALA A 616 11.15 20.10 -35.42
CA ALA A 616 12.37 20.70 -35.95
C ALA A 616 12.66 20.23 -37.38
N SER A 617 13.45 20.99 -38.14
CA SER A 617 13.87 20.56 -39.48
C SER A 617 14.80 19.33 -39.39
N GLY A 618 14.49 18.27 -40.14
CA GLY A 618 15.18 16.97 -40.08
C GLY A 618 14.78 16.09 -38.88
N ALA A 619 13.71 16.43 -38.16
CA ALA A 619 13.26 15.68 -36.98
C ALA A 619 13.00 14.20 -37.28
N THR A 620 13.19 13.34 -36.27
CA THR A 620 12.95 11.89 -36.40
C THR A 620 11.62 11.52 -35.77
N VAL A 621 10.70 10.94 -36.54
CA VAL A 621 9.35 10.59 -36.09
C VAL A 621 9.20 9.07 -36.07
N ILE A 622 9.02 8.50 -34.88
CA ILE A 622 8.84 7.06 -34.65
C ILE A 622 7.37 6.83 -34.32
N LEU A 623 6.68 6.05 -35.16
CA LEU A 623 5.27 5.71 -35.02
C LEU A 623 5.15 4.23 -34.58
N ASN A 624 4.75 4.00 -33.34
CA ASN A 624 4.34 2.67 -32.87
C ASN A 624 2.90 2.42 -33.34
N ALA A 625 2.73 1.69 -34.45
CA ALA A 625 1.44 1.51 -35.10
C ALA A 625 1.20 0.01 -35.39
N PRO A 626 0.69 -0.75 -34.41
CA PRO A 626 0.45 -2.17 -34.58
C PRO A 626 -0.49 -2.47 -35.75
N GLY A 627 -0.05 -3.33 -36.67
CA GLY A 627 -0.80 -3.71 -37.87
C GLY A 627 -0.95 -2.63 -38.94
N TRP A 628 -0.11 -1.57 -38.95
CA TRP A 628 0.06 -0.71 -40.12
C TRP A 628 1.23 -1.23 -40.98
N GLU A 629 1.09 -1.11 -42.30
CA GLU A 629 2.18 -1.29 -43.25
C GLU A 629 2.68 0.07 -43.74
N VAL A 630 3.94 0.16 -44.18
CA VAL A 630 4.58 1.42 -44.67
C VAL A 630 3.76 2.11 -45.76
N GLU A 631 3.14 1.32 -46.64
CA GLU A 631 2.31 1.80 -47.76
C GLU A 631 1.00 2.44 -47.31
N GLU A 632 0.49 2.10 -46.12
CA GLU A 632 -0.77 2.65 -45.61
C GLU A 632 -0.59 4.04 -44.97
N VAL A 633 0.59 4.39 -44.47
CA VAL A 633 0.89 5.64 -43.75
C VAL A 633 0.29 6.90 -44.40
N PRO A 634 0.49 7.19 -45.72
CA PRO A 634 -0.08 8.37 -46.36
C PRO A 634 -1.62 8.36 -46.49
N THR A 635 -2.27 7.21 -46.28
CA THR A 635 -3.74 7.10 -46.28
C THR A 635 -4.37 7.21 -44.89
N LYS A 636 -3.59 6.97 -43.82
CA LYS A 636 -4.06 6.96 -42.42
C LYS A 636 -3.81 8.28 -41.71
N LEU A 637 -2.76 9.01 -42.08
CA LEU A 637 -2.48 10.37 -41.59
C LEU A 637 -3.35 11.40 -42.32
N SER A 638 -3.68 12.52 -41.67
CA SER A 638 -4.46 13.56 -42.33
C SER A 638 -3.58 14.43 -43.26
N PRO A 639 -4.16 15.11 -44.26
CA PRO A 639 -3.41 16.01 -45.15
C PRO A 639 -2.56 17.06 -44.40
N VAL A 640 -3.06 17.58 -43.28
CA VAL A 640 -2.34 18.56 -42.45
C VAL A 640 -1.14 17.94 -41.73
N ASP A 641 -1.26 16.69 -41.29
CA ASP A 641 -0.15 15.94 -40.68
C ASP A 641 0.96 15.67 -41.71
N LEU A 642 0.57 15.28 -42.94
CA LEU A 642 1.49 15.05 -44.06
C LEU A 642 2.21 16.33 -44.49
N GLN A 643 1.49 17.46 -44.57
CA GLN A 643 2.07 18.77 -44.83
C GLN A 643 3.08 19.19 -43.74
N ALA A 644 2.78 18.93 -42.46
CA ALA A 644 3.68 19.23 -41.35
C ALA A 644 4.97 18.38 -41.41
N LEU A 645 4.84 17.07 -41.64
CA LEU A 645 5.98 16.15 -41.82
C LEU A 645 6.85 16.53 -43.02
N ALA A 646 6.25 16.92 -44.14
CA ALA A 646 6.96 17.41 -45.32
C ALA A 646 7.68 18.75 -45.06
N SER A 647 7.00 19.70 -44.42
CA SER A 647 7.57 21.02 -44.08
C SER A 647 8.75 20.91 -43.12
N ALA A 648 8.69 19.95 -42.18
CA ALA A 648 9.79 19.64 -41.27
C ALA A 648 10.89 18.77 -41.90
N ARG A 649 10.72 18.23 -43.12
CA ARG A 649 11.61 17.20 -43.71
C ARG A 649 11.87 16.03 -42.75
N ALA A 650 10.80 15.53 -42.14
CA ALA A 650 10.89 14.55 -41.07
C ALA A 650 11.34 13.16 -41.57
N ARG A 651 12.25 12.51 -40.83
CA ARG A 651 12.59 11.10 -41.04
C ARG A 651 11.55 10.24 -40.33
N VAL A 652 10.60 9.68 -41.07
CA VAL A 652 9.48 8.89 -40.51
C VAL A 652 9.85 7.39 -40.48
N VAL A 653 9.64 6.76 -39.33
CA VAL A 653 9.89 5.35 -39.05
C VAL A 653 8.63 4.72 -38.45
N LEU A 654 8.26 3.56 -38.96
CA LEU A 654 7.18 2.72 -38.46
C LEU A 654 7.76 1.55 -37.64
N VAL A 655 7.08 1.17 -36.56
CA VAL A 655 7.41 -0.03 -35.77
C VAL A 655 6.16 -0.64 -35.13
N ASP A 656 6.16 -1.95 -34.93
CA ASP A 656 5.22 -2.65 -34.05
C ASP A 656 5.97 -3.21 -32.84
N ALA A 657 6.02 -2.43 -31.75
CA ALA A 657 6.70 -2.84 -30.53
C ALA A 657 6.00 -4.00 -29.83
N THR A 658 4.69 -4.16 -30.00
CA THR A 658 3.90 -5.23 -29.39
C THR A 658 4.20 -6.57 -30.05
N ALA A 659 4.14 -6.64 -31.38
CA ALA A 659 4.49 -7.84 -32.13
C ALA A 659 5.98 -8.22 -31.97
N THR A 660 6.85 -7.24 -31.77
CA THR A 660 8.27 -7.49 -31.47
C THR A 660 8.46 -8.07 -30.07
N ALA A 661 7.76 -7.53 -29.06
CA ALA A 661 7.74 -8.06 -27.70
C ALA A 661 7.18 -9.48 -27.62
N ASP A 662 6.07 -9.78 -28.31
CA ASP A 662 5.46 -11.11 -28.34
C ASP A 662 6.37 -12.17 -28.98
N LYS A 663 7.17 -11.80 -30.00
CA LYS A 663 8.20 -12.67 -30.59
C LYS A 663 9.30 -13.00 -29.59
N LEU A 664 9.81 -11.99 -28.87
CA LEU A 664 10.84 -12.15 -27.84
C LEU A 664 10.37 -12.98 -26.64
N ALA A 665 9.09 -12.90 -26.28
CA ALA A 665 8.47 -13.68 -25.21
C ALA A 665 8.28 -15.17 -25.53
N GLY A 666 8.66 -15.64 -26.72
CA GLY A 666 8.65 -17.08 -27.07
C GLY A 666 7.27 -17.76 -27.03
N GLY A 667 6.19 -16.97 -27.15
CA GLY A 667 4.81 -17.47 -27.06
C GLY A 667 4.28 -17.69 -25.63
N ALA A 668 5.05 -17.37 -24.59
CA ALA A 668 4.56 -17.32 -23.22
C ALA A 668 3.64 -16.11 -23.05
N LYS A 669 2.32 -16.32 -23.22
CA LYS A 669 1.28 -15.27 -23.16
C LYS A 669 1.11 -14.69 -21.74
N SER A 670 2.05 -13.86 -21.31
CA SER A 670 1.95 -13.02 -20.12
C SER A 670 1.71 -11.56 -20.56
N PRO A 671 0.46 -11.07 -20.49
CA PRO A 671 0.12 -9.73 -21.00
C PRO A 671 0.84 -8.59 -20.29
N ALA A 672 1.31 -8.79 -19.05
CA ALA A 672 2.12 -7.82 -18.33
C ALA A 672 3.56 -7.77 -18.90
N LEU A 673 4.19 -8.93 -19.12
CA LEU A 673 5.57 -8.99 -19.63
C LEU A 673 5.67 -8.43 -21.06
N THR A 674 4.73 -8.74 -21.96
CA THR A 674 4.70 -8.15 -23.32
C THR A 674 4.66 -6.62 -23.27
N LYS A 675 3.88 -6.04 -22.35
CA LYS A 675 3.76 -4.58 -22.17
C LYS A 675 5.07 -3.93 -21.73
N GLU A 676 5.78 -4.53 -20.78
CA GLU A 676 7.08 -4.05 -20.30
C GLU A 676 8.17 -4.14 -21.38
N VAL A 677 8.20 -5.25 -22.12
CA VAL A 677 9.14 -5.47 -23.22
C VAL A 677 8.87 -4.50 -24.39
N ALA A 678 7.62 -4.15 -24.67
CA ALA A 678 7.28 -3.18 -25.73
C ALA A 678 7.87 -1.78 -25.47
N ALA A 679 7.88 -1.30 -24.23
CA ALA A 679 8.52 -0.03 -23.87
C ALA A 679 10.05 -0.08 -24.07
N ALA A 680 10.68 -1.20 -23.70
CA ALA A 680 12.11 -1.43 -23.95
C ALA A 680 12.43 -1.50 -25.46
N VAL A 681 11.57 -2.11 -26.26
CA VAL A 681 11.69 -2.12 -27.74
C VAL A 681 11.61 -0.70 -28.31
N LEU A 682 10.63 0.12 -27.91
CA LEU A 682 10.56 1.52 -28.38
C LEU A 682 11.78 2.35 -27.99
N LEU A 683 12.35 2.10 -26.80
CA LEU A 683 13.58 2.76 -26.37
C LEU A 683 14.77 2.34 -27.24
N ALA A 684 14.92 1.05 -27.54
CA ALA A 684 15.95 0.55 -28.45
C ALA A 684 15.79 1.11 -29.89
N VAL A 685 14.56 1.18 -30.39
CA VAL A 685 14.23 1.80 -31.69
C VAL A 685 14.63 3.27 -31.73
N TYR A 686 14.39 4.03 -30.66
CA TYR A 686 14.83 5.42 -30.54
C TYR A 686 16.37 5.55 -30.57
N LEU A 687 17.10 4.71 -29.84
CA LEU A 687 18.57 4.72 -29.79
C LEU A 687 19.18 4.41 -31.17
N ASN A 688 18.58 3.49 -31.93
CA ASN A 688 18.93 3.21 -33.31
C ASN A 688 18.60 4.39 -34.25
N ALA A 689 17.31 4.70 -34.42
CA ALA A 689 16.81 5.57 -35.48
C ALA A 689 17.16 7.06 -35.30
N HIS A 690 17.23 7.53 -34.05
CA HIS A 690 17.59 8.92 -33.76
C HIS A 690 19.04 9.09 -33.31
N SER A 691 19.50 8.30 -32.32
CA SER A 691 20.85 8.46 -31.75
C SER A 691 21.96 7.80 -32.58
N GLY A 692 21.63 6.89 -33.50
CA GLY A 692 22.60 6.21 -34.36
C GLY A 692 23.53 5.24 -33.61
N LEU A 693 23.13 4.79 -32.42
CA LEU A 693 23.94 3.91 -31.58
C LEU A 693 24.00 2.48 -32.16
N GLY A 694 25.17 1.86 -32.07
CA GLY A 694 25.36 0.47 -32.47
C GLY A 694 24.60 -0.51 -31.58
N LEU A 695 24.57 -1.78 -31.97
CA LEU A 695 23.95 -2.85 -31.16
C LEU A 695 24.60 -2.91 -29.76
N ASP A 696 25.93 -2.97 -29.70
CA ASP A 696 26.66 -3.09 -28.43
C ASP A 696 26.46 -1.88 -27.51
N ASP A 697 26.55 -0.66 -28.04
CA ASP A 697 26.33 0.57 -27.26
C ASP A 697 24.89 0.69 -26.75
N SER A 698 23.92 0.28 -27.58
CA SER A 698 22.50 0.23 -27.21
C SER A 698 22.24 -0.80 -26.11
N VAL A 699 22.88 -1.97 -26.17
CA VAL A 699 22.86 -2.97 -25.08
C VAL A 699 23.47 -2.40 -23.80
N VAL A 700 24.65 -1.78 -23.86
CA VAL A 700 25.31 -1.20 -22.68
C VAL A 700 24.46 -0.10 -22.03
N LEU A 701 23.80 0.75 -22.83
CA LEU A 701 22.93 1.79 -22.30
C LEU A 701 21.65 1.20 -21.70
N LEU A 702 20.96 0.30 -22.42
CA LEU A 702 19.73 -0.34 -21.95
C LEU A 702 19.98 -1.24 -20.73
N GLN A 703 21.16 -1.85 -20.57
CA GLN A 703 21.49 -2.67 -19.40
C GLN A 703 21.51 -1.83 -18.12
N ARG A 704 21.90 -0.55 -18.21
CA ARG A 704 21.86 0.39 -17.08
C ARG A 704 20.44 0.84 -16.73
N ILE A 705 19.52 0.81 -17.71
CA ILE A 705 18.13 1.26 -17.57
C ILE A 705 17.23 0.12 -17.06
N LEU A 706 17.35 -1.04 -17.69
CA LEU A 706 16.51 -2.21 -17.51
C LEU A 706 17.09 -3.19 -16.46
N GLY A 707 18.35 -3.00 -16.07
CA GLY A 707 19.03 -3.84 -15.08
C GLY A 707 19.09 -5.31 -15.51
N VAL A 708 18.50 -6.17 -14.67
CA VAL A 708 18.43 -7.63 -14.87
C VAL A 708 17.06 -8.08 -15.42
N ALA A 709 16.39 -7.21 -16.20
CA ALA A 709 15.06 -7.49 -16.74
C ALA A 709 14.97 -8.88 -17.43
N PRO A 710 13.89 -9.64 -17.21
CA PRO A 710 13.74 -11.00 -17.73
C PRO A 710 13.34 -11.01 -19.22
N LEU A 711 14.27 -10.61 -20.09
CA LEU A 711 14.06 -10.40 -21.53
C LEU A 711 14.10 -11.69 -22.37
N GLY A 712 13.62 -12.80 -21.83
CA GLY A 712 13.60 -14.09 -22.52
C GLY A 712 15.00 -14.73 -22.72
N PRO A 713 15.09 -15.83 -23.48
CA PRO A 713 16.30 -16.67 -23.54
C PRO A 713 17.52 -16.02 -24.23
N GLY A 714 17.33 -14.92 -24.96
CA GLY A 714 18.41 -14.14 -25.57
C GLY A 714 18.80 -12.87 -24.81
N GLY A 715 18.10 -12.57 -23.70
CA GLY A 715 18.34 -11.39 -22.88
C GLY A 715 18.27 -10.07 -23.65
N LEU A 716 19.03 -9.09 -23.17
CA LEU A 716 19.05 -7.75 -23.76
C LEU A 716 19.63 -7.67 -25.18
N PRO A 717 20.72 -8.39 -25.56
CA PRO A 717 21.23 -8.37 -26.92
C PRO A 717 20.17 -8.77 -27.97
N ALA A 718 19.40 -9.83 -27.69
CA ALA A 718 18.33 -10.26 -28.59
C ALA A 718 17.18 -9.25 -28.69
N LEU A 719 16.85 -8.54 -27.59
CA LEU A 719 15.87 -7.45 -27.64
C LEU A 719 16.35 -6.31 -28.55
N VAL A 720 17.61 -5.90 -28.42
CA VAL A 720 18.19 -4.82 -29.23
C VAL A 720 18.25 -5.23 -30.70
N GLU A 721 18.71 -6.44 -31.01
CA GLU A 721 18.73 -6.96 -32.38
C GLU A 721 17.32 -7.02 -32.99
N ALA A 722 16.33 -7.55 -32.26
CA ALA A 722 14.94 -7.62 -32.72
C ALA A 722 14.31 -6.21 -32.90
N ALA A 723 14.62 -5.27 -32.00
CA ALA A 723 14.16 -3.88 -32.10
C ALA A 723 14.79 -3.16 -33.31
N HIS A 724 16.08 -3.37 -33.58
CA HIS A 724 16.74 -2.83 -34.77
C HIS A 724 16.17 -3.44 -36.06
N ALA A 725 15.85 -4.74 -36.06
CA ALA A 725 15.22 -5.42 -37.19
C ALA A 725 13.74 -5.04 -37.41
N ALA A 726 13.05 -4.51 -36.40
CA ALA A 726 11.65 -4.08 -36.48
C ALA A 726 11.46 -2.66 -37.04
N VAL A 727 12.56 -1.91 -37.27
CA VAL A 727 12.54 -0.55 -37.82
C VAL A 727 12.19 -0.56 -39.31
N GLN A 728 11.08 0.05 -39.69
CA GLN A 728 10.65 0.20 -41.08
C GLN A 728 10.68 1.68 -41.49
N PRO A 729 11.64 2.13 -42.33
CA PRO A 729 11.70 3.53 -42.78
C PRO A 729 10.61 3.83 -43.82
N VAL A 730 9.85 4.90 -43.63
CA VAL A 730 8.82 5.35 -44.56
C VAL A 730 9.46 6.27 -45.60
N GLN A 731 9.57 5.81 -46.85
CA GLN A 731 10.05 6.63 -47.96
C GLN A 731 8.89 7.43 -48.57
N TYR A 732 9.06 8.74 -48.74
CA TYR A 732 8.08 9.62 -49.34
C TYR A 732 8.75 10.78 -50.10
N GLU A 733 8.03 11.36 -51.07
CA GLU A 733 8.48 12.56 -51.78
C GLU A 733 7.99 13.82 -51.05
N GLU A 734 8.93 14.70 -50.63
CA GLU A 734 8.60 15.95 -49.92
C GLU A 734 7.56 16.80 -50.68
N ALA A 735 7.71 16.93 -52.01
CA ALA A 735 6.81 17.71 -52.85
C ALA A 735 5.39 17.11 -52.92
N ALA A 736 5.27 15.78 -52.96
CA ALA A 736 3.98 15.10 -52.99
C ALA A 736 3.20 15.38 -51.69
N TRP A 737 3.82 15.13 -50.53
CA TRP A 737 3.17 15.33 -49.23
C TRP A 737 2.88 16.80 -48.93
N ALA A 738 3.78 17.73 -49.30
CA ALA A 738 3.55 19.17 -49.16
C ALA A 738 2.41 19.70 -50.05
N SER A 739 2.17 19.07 -51.21
CA SER A 739 1.11 19.45 -52.15
C SER A 739 -0.28 18.84 -51.86
N THR A 740 -0.39 17.95 -50.86
CA THR A 740 -1.65 17.30 -50.48
C THR A 740 -2.73 18.34 -50.17
N SER A 741 -3.81 18.39 -50.96
CA SER A 741 -4.89 19.36 -50.75
C SER A 741 -5.72 19.01 -49.52
N ALA A 742 -5.67 19.85 -48.48
CA ALA A 742 -6.60 19.77 -47.35
C ALA A 742 -7.90 20.51 -47.68
N ASP A 743 -9.00 19.78 -47.88
CA ASP A 743 -10.33 20.38 -47.99
C ASP A 743 -10.69 21.17 -46.71
N ALA A 744 -11.55 22.17 -46.84
CA ALA A 744 -11.92 23.06 -45.73
C ALA A 744 -12.40 22.29 -44.47
N THR A 745 -13.11 21.18 -44.66
CA THR A 745 -13.57 20.28 -43.58
C THR A 745 -12.42 19.53 -42.90
N ALA A 746 -11.42 19.08 -43.67
CA ALA A 746 -10.24 18.39 -43.13
C ALA A 746 -9.31 19.36 -42.38
N SER A 747 -9.15 20.58 -42.92
CA SER A 747 -8.44 21.67 -42.24
C SER A 747 -9.13 22.07 -40.94
N ALA A 748 -10.46 22.26 -40.95
CA ALA A 748 -11.24 22.56 -39.74
C ALA A 748 -11.13 21.45 -38.67
N ALA A 749 -11.20 20.18 -39.08
CA ALA A 749 -11.04 19.03 -38.17
C ALA A 749 -9.61 18.91 -37.60
N ALA A 750 -8.58 19.32 -38.36
CA ALA A 750 -7.21 19.40 -37.86
C ALA A 750 -7.01 20.58 -36.89
N SER A 751 -7.59 21.76 -37.19
CA SER A 751 -7.53 22.93 -36.30
C SER A 751 -8.32 22.75 -34.99
N GLY A 752 -9.29 21.82 -34.97
CA GLY A 752 -10.01 21.44 -33.76
C GLY A 752 -9.28 20.45 -32.84
N ARG A 753 -8.14 19.89 -33.27
CA ARG A 753 -7.28 19.07 -32.40
C ARG A 753 -6.57 19.96 -31.40
N ALA A 754 -6.34 19.45 -30.20
CA ALA A 754 -5.50 20.11 -29.22
C ALA A 754 -4.09 20.32 -29.79
N SER A 755 -3.52 21.53 -29.64
CA SER A 755 -2.07 21.72 -29.76
C SER A 755 -1.36 20.79 -28.77
N ALA A 756 -0.27 20.15 -29.20
CA ALA A 756 0.30 19.04 -28.46
C ALA A 756 0.72 19.41 -27.03
N GLY A 757 0.02 18.86 -26.04
CA GLY A 757 0.33 19.06 -24.63
C GLY A 757 -0.49 20.17 -23.95
N ARG A 758 -1.80 20.21 -24.17
CA ARG A 758 -2.76 20.83 -23.23
C ARG A 758 -2.52 20.24 -21.84
N TYR A 759 -1.91 21.01 -20.96
CA TYR A 759 -1.63 20.56 -19.60
C TYR A 759 -2.83 20.92 -18.72
N ASN A 760 -3.69 19.95 -18.43
CA ASN A 760 -4.97 20.18 -17.76
C ASN A 760 -5.20 19.32 -16.50
N SER A 761 -4.29 18.39 -16.22
CA SER A 761 -4.38 17.53 -15.04
C SER A 761 -3.09 17.51 -14.24
N PHE A 762 -3.26 17.44 -12.92
CA PHE A 762 -2.16 17.39 -11.97
C PHE A 762 -1.59 15.98 -11.75
N THR A 763 -2.14 14.96 -12.44
CA THR A 763 -1.95 13.51 -12.21
C THR A 763 -0.58 13.12 -11.66
N ALA A 764 -0.63 12.15 -10.75
CA ALA A 764 0.53 11.67 -10.01
C ALA A 764 1.71 11.46 -10.95
N ASN A 765 2.80 12.17 -10.65
CA ASN A 765 4.05 11.95 -11.34
C ASN A 765 4.43 10.49 -11.08
N LEU A 766 4.36 9.60 -12.08
CA LEU A 766 4.52 8.14 -11.90
C LEU A 766 5.86 7.71 -11.29
N ASP A 767 6.83 8.60 -11.04
CA ASP A 767 7.96 8.31 -10.13
C ASP A 767 7.45 8.11 -8.68
N ALA A 768 6.43 8.88 -8.26
CA ALA A 768 5.66 8.67 -7.04
C ALA A 768 4.78 7.39 -7.08
N ALA A 769 4.40 6.90 -8.27
CA ALA A 769 3.68 5.63 -8.44
C ALA A 769 4.61 4.41 -8.53
N ALA A 770 5.83 4.58 -9.05
CA ALA A 770 6.93 3.62 -8.93
C ALA A 770 7.46 3.57 -7.48
N LEU A 771 7.40 4.69 -6.77
CA LEU A 771 7.49 4.70 -5.31
C LEU A 771 6.26 4.00 -4.69
N ALA A 772 5.03 4.21 -5.18
CA ALA A 772 3.84 3.48 -4.68
C ALA A 772 3.92 1.96 -4.87
N ALA A 773 4.55 1.49 -5.96
CA ALA A 773 4.89 0.08 -6.17
C ALA A 773 6.04 -0.41 -5.26
N ALA A 774 6.73 0.49 -4.56
CA ALA A 774 7.71 0.20 -3.51
C ALA A 774 7.15 0.36 -2.09
N ASP A 775 5.89 0.76 -1.91
CA ASP A 775 5.27 1.14 -0.62
C ASP A 775 4.83 -0.05 0.26
N GLY A 776 5.60 -1.15 0.30
CA GLY A 776 5.39 -2.26 1.23
C GLY A 776 4.17 -3.17 0.93
N THR A 777 3.15 -2.67 0.24
CA THR A 777 2.31 -3.49 -0.64
C THR A 777 3.02 -3.64 -1.98
N ILE A 778 4.07 -4.45 -1.99
CA ILE A 778 4.40 -5.20 -3.21
C ILE A 778 3.12 -5.98 -3.53
N PRO A 779 2.39 -5.72 -4.63
CA PRO A 779 1.30 -6.60 -5.02
C PRO A 779 1.91 -7.99 -5.12
N THR A 780 1.32 -8.97 -4.43
CA THR A 780 1.99 -10.23 -4.05
C THR A 780 2.33 -10.99 -5.32
N SER A 781 3.47 -10.64 -5.90
CA SER A 781 3.59 -10.82 -7.32
C SER A 781 3.61 -12.31 -7.56
N ARG A 782 2.81 -12.75 -8.52
CA ARG A 782 2.94 -14.08 -9.11
C ARG A 782 4.27 -14.09 -9.84
N ALA A 783 5.34 -14.16 -9.05
CA ALA A 783 6.71 -14.32 -9.49
C ALA A 783 6.66 -15.53 -10.41
N THR A 784 6.93 -15.30 -11.68
CA THR A 784 7.07 -16.43 -12.60
C THR A 784 8.09 -17.38 -11.99
N TRP A 785 7.80 -18.68 -12.00
CA TRP A 785 8.63 -19.75 -11.42
C TRP A 785 10.12 -19.62 -11.75
N ALA A 786 10.46 -18.93 -12.85
CA ALA A 786 11.79 -18.51 -13.24
C ALA A 786 12.56 -17.77 -12.13
N LEU A 787 12.00 -16.76 -11.45
CA LEU A 787 12.75 -16.02 -10.41
C LEU A 787 13.14 -16.95 -9.22
N PRO A 788 12.20 -17.71 -8.62
CA PRO A 788 12.50 -18.78 -7.68
C PRO A 788 13.54 -19.80 -8.19
N ALA A 789 13.42 -20.25 -9.44
CA ALA A 789 14.34 -21.23 -10.02
C ALA A 789 15.76 -20.64 -10.18
N TRP A 790 15.89 -19.38 -10.57
CA TRP A 790 17.17 -18.68 -10.68
C TRP A 790 17.82 -18.44 -9.31
N GLN A 791 17.03 -18.06 -8.30
CA GLN A 791 17.51 -17.92 -6.91
C GLN A 791 18.04 -19.25 -6.35
N ASN A 792 17.44 -20.39 -6.71
CA ASN A 792 17.94 -21.72 -6.34
C ASN A 792 19.18 -22.14 -7.14
N LEU A 793 19.27 -21.78 -8.43
CA LEU A 793 20.42 -22.12 -9.29
C LEU A 793 21.68 -21.31 -8.99
N PHE A 794 21.56 -20.14 -8.36
CA PHE A 794 22.65 -19.23 -8.04
C PHE A 794 22.60 -18.77 -6.57
N SER A 795 22.42 -19.73 -5.65
CA SER A 795 22.14 -19.47 -4.23
C SER A 795 23.16 -18.55 -3.55
N GLU A 796 24.44 -18.66 -3.91
CA GLU A 796 25.54 -17.83 -3.38
C GLU A 796 25.47 -16.38 -3.86
N ALA A 797 24.98 -16.13 -5.08
CA ALA A 797 24.85 -14.78 -5.63
C ALA A 797 23.65 -14.01 -5.05
N TYR A 798 22.62 -14.73 -4.59
CA TYR A 798 21.42 -14.16 -3.97
C TYR A 798 21.43 -14.21 -2.43
N GLY A 799 22.44 -14.82 -1.81
CA GLY A 799 22.51 -14.98 -0.35
C GLY A 799 21.37 -15.83 0.21
N LEU A 800 20.96 -16.87 -0.53
CA LEU A 800 19.82 -17.72 -0.18
C LEU A 800 20.10 -18.47 1.14
N ASP A 801 19.25 -18.25 2.14
CA ASP A 801 19.31 -18.95 3.44
C ASP A 801 18.55 -20.28 3.37
N ASP A 802 19.19 -21.28 2.76
CA ASP A 802 18.69 -22.64 2.55
C ASP A 802 18.52 -23.46 3.84
N LYS A 803 19.04 -22.96 4.97
CA LYS A 803 19.05 -23.64 6.27
C LYS A 803 17.94 -23.15 7.20
N SER A 804 17.39 -21.96 6.95
CA SER A 804 16.27 -21.43 7.74
C SER A 804 14.95 -22.17 7.43
N LEU A 805 14.51 -23.02 8.36
CA LEU A 805 13.30 -23.85 8.20
C LEU A 805 11.99 -23.08 8.39
N ARG A 806 12.00 -22.11 9.32
CA ARG A 806 10.89 -21.20 9.66
C ARG A 806 11.44 -19.79 9.96
N PRO A 807 11.97 -19.07 8.95
CA PRO A 807 12.50 -17.71 9.12
C PRO A 807 11.42 -16.66 9.46
N ASP A 808 10.14 -17.07 9.47
CA ASP A 808 8.99 -16.32 9.94
C ASP A 808 8.80 -16.40 11.47
N LEU A 809 9.61 -17.18 12.19
CA LEU A 809 9.56 -17.32 13.65
C LEU A 809 10.84 -16.79 14.33
N HIS A 810 10.70 -16.41 15.60
CA HIS A 810 11.81 -15.91 16.43
C HIS A 810 12.40 -16.98 17.36
N GLU A 811 11.72 -18.11 17.53
CA GLU A 811 12.19 -19.28 18.29
C GLU A 811 13.19 -20.09 17.45
N GLN A 812 14.22 -20.65 18.08
CA GLN A 812 15.11 -21.61 17.41
C GLN A 812 14.30 -22.87 17.04
N THR A 813 14.50 -23.35 15.82
CA THR A 813 13.82 -24.55 15.29
C THR A 813 14.82 -25.61 14.87
N TRP A 814 14.42 -26.87 15.02
CA TRP A 814 15.19 -28.05 14.65
C TRP A 814 14.35 -28.97 13.78
N VAL A 815 14.99 -29.74 12.90
CA VAL A 815 14.38 -30.92 12.28
C VAL A 815 14.80 -32.15 13.07
N VAL A 816 13.81 -32.85 13.63
CA VAL A 816 13.96 -34.14 14.31
C VAL A 816 13.31 -35.25 13.48
N LYS A 817 13.71 -36.50 13.73
CA LYS A 817 13.28 -37.65 12.91
C LYS A 817 12.45 -38.64 13.71
N VAL A 818 11.29 -39.04 13.21
CA VAL A 818 10.43 -40.05 13.88
C VAL A 818 11.14 -41.40 13.92
N THR A 819 11.36 -41.92 15.13
CA THR A 819 11.91 -43.26 15.40
C THR A 819 10.85 -44.26 15.84
N GLU A 820 9.83 -43.82 16.59
CA GLU A 820 8.65 -44.62 16.95
C GLU A 820 7.38 -43.78 16.84
N ASN A 821 6.29 -44.40 16.39
CA ASN A 821 4.93 -43.88 16.49
C ASN A 821 3.99 -45.06 16.77
N ARG A 822 3.64 -45.25 18.05
CA ARG A 822 2.94 -46.46 18.53
C ARG A 822 1.71 -46.09 19.34
N ARG A 823 0.55 -46.63 18.95
CA ARG A 823 -0.69 -46.53 19.72
C ARG A 823 -0.55 -47.27 21.06
N LEU A 824 -0.88 -46.60 22.16
CA LEU A 824 -0.91 -47.14 23.52
C LEU A 824 -2.28 -47.72 23.91
N THR A 825 -3.37 -47.26 23.29
CA THR A 825 -4.72 -47.78 23.53
C THR A 825 -5.04 -48.97 22.60
N PRO A 826 -5.89 -49.93 23.03
CA PRO A 826 -6.39 -51.00 22.16
C PRO A 826 -7.03 -50.46 20.87
N VAL A 827 -6.94 -51.21 19.77
CA VAL A 827 -7.39 -50.76 18.43
C VAL A 827 -8.90 -50.51 18.37
N ASP A 828 -9.66 -51.28 19.13
CA ASP A 828 -11.12 -51.21 19.32
C ASP A 828 -11.58 -50.14 20.31
N TYR A 829 -10.65 -49.44 20.98
CA TYR A 829 -10.97 -48.39 21.93
C TYR A 829 -11.32 -47.05 21.24
N ASP A 830 -12.25 -46.28 21.84
CA ASP A 830 -12.81 -45.06 21.26
C ASP A 830 -11.84 -43.87 21.20
N ARG A 831 -10.77 -43.90 22.01
CA ARG A 831 -9.71 -42.87 22.01
C ARG A 831 -8.40 -43.43 21.52
N ASN A 832 -7.77 -42.75 20.57
CA ASN A 832 -6.42 -43.09 20.11
C ASN A 832 -5.41 -42.27 20.91
N VAL A 833 -4.56 -42.92 21.71
CA VAL A 833 -3.41 -42.28 22.38
C VAL A 833 -2.14 -42.94 21.85
N PHE A 834 -1.13 -42.15 21.54
CA PHE A 834 0.12 -42.55 20.91
C PHE A 834 1.33 -42.16 21.77
N HIS A 835 2.28 -43.08 21.85
CA HIS A 835 3.67 -42.78 22.17
C HIS A 835 4.39 -42.43 20.87
N MET A 836 5.17 -41.35 20.88
CA MET A 836 6.03 -41.01 19.76
C MET A 836 7.45 -40.75 20.26
N GLU A 837 8.43 -41.18 19.47
CA GLU A 837 9.85 -40.89 19.72
C GLU A 837 10.42 -40.14 18.51
N LEU A 838 11.14 -39.06 18.80
CA LEU A 838 11.75 -38.18 17.82
C LEU A 838 13.25 -38.09 18.12
N SER A 839 14.09 -38.64 17.25
CA SER A 839 15.53 -38.57 17.42
C SER A 839 16.04 -37.14 17.19
N THR A 840 16.87 -36.68 18.13
CA THR A 840 17.62 -35.42 18.10
C THR A 840 19.08 -35.66 17.69
N ALA A 841 19.42 -36.85 17.16
CA ALA A 841 20.78 -37.19 16.78
C ALA A 841 21.23 -36.32 15.60
N GLY A 842 22.40 -35.67 15.74
CA GLY A 842 22.91 -34.71 14.77
C GLY A 842 22.29 -33.30 14.86
N THR A 843 21.48 -33.01 15.88
CA THR A 843 21.04 -31.64 16.22
C THR A 843 21.67 -31.18 17.54
N ASP A 844 21.67 -29.86 17.77
CA ASP A 844 22.08 -29.24 19.04
C ASP A 844 20.94 -29.15 20.07
N LEU A 845 19.78 -29.78 19.81
CA LEU A 845 18.61 -29.71 20.69
C LEU A 845 18.91 -30.33 22.06
N LYS A 846 18.91 -29.49 23.09
CA LYS A 846 18.94 -29.85 24.51
C LYS A 846 17.66 -29.38 25.19
N TYR A 847 17.14 -30.20 26.09
CA TYR A 847 15.89 -29.91 26.78
C TYR A 847 15.93 -30.39 28.24
N GLU A 848 15.23 -29.70 29.12
CA GLU A 848 15.08 -30.02 30.54
C GLU A 848 13.75 -30.74 30.83
N VAL A 849 13.71 -31.45 31.96
CA VAL A 849 12.49 -32.11 32.45
C VAL A 849 11.45 -31.04 32.78
N GLY A 850 10.31 -31.11 32.11
CA GLY A 850 9.22 -30.14 32.25
C GLY A 850 8.88 -29.39 30.97
N GLU A 851 9.86 -29.20 30.09
CA GLU A 851 9.67 -28.38 28.90
C GLU A 851 8.68 -29.00 27.90
N ALA A 852 8.13 -28.14 27.04
CA ALA A 852 7.19 -28.54 26.01
C ALA A 852 7.85 -28.42 24.63
N LEU A 853 7.62 -29.44 23.78
CA LEU A 853 8.06 -29.43 22.40
C LEU A 853 6.97 -28.78 21.54
N GLY A 854 7.30 -27.67 20.88
CA GLY A 854 6.43 -27.02 19.90
C GLY A 854 6.51 -27.75 18.56
N VAL A 855 5.46 -28.45 18.16
CA VAL A 855 5.41 -29.15 16.87
C VAL A 855 4.79 -28.26 15.81
N HIS A 856 5.51 -27.99 14.73
CA HIS A 856 5.02 -27.21 13.57
C HIS A 856 4.26 -28.12 12.60
N GLY A 857 3.06 -28.57 13.03
CA GLY A 857 2.22 -29.48 12.24
C GLY A 857 1.69 -28.85 10.95
N TRP A 858 1.42 -29.70 9.95
CA TRP A 858 0.92 -29.28 8.63
C TRP A 858 -0.57 -29.62 8.46
N ASN A 859 -1.27 -28.84 7.62
CA ASN A 859 -2.61 -29.19 7.17
C ASN A 859 -2.59 -30.49 6.35
N ASP A 860 -3.69 -31.22 6.36
CA ASP A 860 -3.81 -32.49 5.65
C ASP A 860 -3.67 -32.28 4.13
N GLU A 861 -2.76 -33.05 3.51
CA GLU A 861 -2.43 -32.94 2.09
C GLU A 861 -3.65 -33.12 1.17
N GLN A 862 -4.57 -34.02 1.52
CA GLN A 862 -5.75 -34.30 0.71
C GLN A 862 -6.77 -33.17 0.84
N GLU A 863 -6.99 -32.63 2.05
CA GLU A 863 -7.89 -31.49 2.25
C GLU A 863 -7.38 -30.22 1.54
N VAL A 864 -6.06 -29.97 1.55
CA VAL A 864 -5.44 -28.86 0.80
C VAL A 864 -5.64 -29.05 -0.71
N LYS A 865 -5.42 -30.26 -1.25
CA LYS A 865 -5.64 -30.57 -2.67
C LYS A 865 -7.09 -30.39 -3.10
N GLU A 866 -8.04 -30.87 -2.31
CA GLU A 866 -9.47 -30.71 -2.57
C GLU A 866 -9.92 -29.25 -2.47
N PHE A 867 -9.36 -28.48 -1.53
CA PHE A 867 -9.59 -27.04 -1.47
C PHE A 867 -9.03 -26.32 -2.69
N LEU A 868 -7.79 -26.61 -3.12
CA LEU A 868 -7.18 -26.03 -4.33
C LEU A 868 -8.01 -26.30 -5.60
N GLU A 869 -8.46 -27.54 -5.81
CA GLU A 869 -9.32 -27.93 -6.92
C GLU A 869 -10.63 -27.13 -6.92
N TRP A 870 -11.27 -26.99 -5.75
CA TRP A 870 -12.49 -26.19 -5.58
C TRP A 870 -12.26 -24.66 -5.65
N TYR A 871 -11.05 -24.19 -5.31
CA TYR A 871 -10.69 -22.77 -5.38
C TYR A 871 -10.30 -22.32 -6.80
N GLY A 872 -9.89 -23.25 -7.66
CA GLY A 872 -9.35 -22.95 -8.98
C GLY A 872 -7.92 -22.38 -8.93
N ALA A 873 -7.20 -22.63 -7.84
CA ALA A 873 -5.80 -22.21 -7.66
C ALA A 873 -4.85 -23.34 -8.08
N LYS A 874 -3.72 -22.99 -8.71
CA LYS A 874 -2.71 -23.96 -9.15
C LYS A 874 -1.76 -24.25 -8.00
N GLY A 875 -1.80 -25.47 -7.45
CA GLY A 875 -0.94 -25.85 -6.33
C GLY A 875 0.56 -25.69 -6.58
N GLU A 876 1.01 -25.93 -7.82
CA GLU A 876 2.41 -25.83 -8.28
C GLU A 876 2.87 -24.39 -8.57
N GLU A 877 1.96 -23.41 -8.59
CA GLU A 877 2.33 -22.01 -8.80
C GLU A 877 3.24 -21.55 -7.65
N VAL A 878 4.36 -20.92 -7.99
CA VAL A 878 5.32 -20.42 -7.00
C VAL A 878 5.01 -18.94 -6.72
N ILE A 879 5.08 -18.58 -5.44
CA ILE A 879 4.87 -17.23 -4.93
C ILE A 879 6.01 -16.88 -3.97
N SER A 880 6.40 -15.61 -3.97
CA SER A 880 7.35 -15.06 -3.00
C SER A 880 6.59 -14.14 -2.05
N ILE A 881 6.67 -14.43 -0.75
CA ILE A 881 5.92 -13.79 0.32
C ILE A 881 6.94 -13.16 1.27
N PRO A 882 6.80 -11.90 1.70
CA PRO A 882 7.68 -11.34 2.72
C PRO A 882 7.63 -12.17 4.02
N SER A 883 8.76 -12.23 4.73
CA SER A 883 8.79 -12.74 6.10
C SER A 883 8.04 -11.76 7.02
N LEU A 884 7.34 -12.30 8.01
CA LEU A 884 6.57 -11.51 8.97
C LEU A 884 7.48 -10.69 9.90
N ASN A 885 8.69 -11.17 10.17
CA ASN A 885 9.64 -10.53 11.10
C ASN A 885 10.65 -9.62 10.39
N ASP A 886 10.92 -9.87 9.10
CA ASP A 886 11.84 -9.08 8.29
C ASP A 886 11.25 -8.91 6.87
N PRO A 887 10.55 -7.80 6.60
CA PRO A 887 9.97 -7.52 5.28
C PRO A 887 11.01 -7.36 4.15
N ALA A 888 12.32 -7.29 4.44
CA ALA A 888 13.37 -7.32 3.43
C ALA A 888 13.75 -8.76 3.01
N ARG A 889 13.37 -9.77 3.79
CA ARG A 889 13.50 -11.20 3.44
C ARG A 889 12.21 -11.71 2.81
N PHE A 890 12.36 -12.48 1.73
CA PHE A 890 11.25 -13.13 1.05
C PHE A 890 11.36 -14.64 1.19
N GLU A 891 10.27 -15.26 1.62
CA GLU A 891 10.06 -16.70 1.64
C GLU A 891 9.36 -17.12 0.35
N THR A 892 9.95 -18.06 -0.38
CA THR A 892 9.41 -18.52 -1.66
C THR A 892 8.84 -19.92 -1.52
N ARG A 893 7.54 -20.08 -1.81
CA ARG A 893 6.78 -21.34 -1.64
C ARG A 893 5.86 -21.59 -2.83
N THR A 894 5.48 -22.84 -3.04
CA THR A 894 4.32 -23.17 -3.88
C THR A 894 3.01 -22.78 -3.18
N VAL A 895 1.93 -22.50 -3.93
CA VAL A 895 0.60 -22.25 -3.35
C VAL A 895 0.12 -23.45 -2.51
N PHE A 896 0.49 -24.68 -2.92
CA PHE A 896 0.25 -25.88 -2.11
C PHE A 896 0.98 -25.81 -0.76
N GLN A 897 2.29 -25.53 -0.75
CA GLN A 897 3.06 -25.38 0.50
C GLN A 897 2.56 -24.22 1.38
N LEU A 898 2.09 -23.12 0.79
CA LEU A 898 1.48 -22.02 1.54
C LEU A 898 0.25 -22.51 2.33
N LEU A 899 -0.72 -23.13 1.65
CA LEU A 899 -1.95 -23.61 2.29
C LEU A 899 -1.71 -24.83 3.18
N GLN A 900 -0.64 -25.60 2.94
CA GLN A 900 -0.29 -26.75 3.76
C GLN A 900 0.46 -26.37 5.04
N GLN A 901 1.44 -25.47 4.95
CA GLN A 901 2.49 -25.31 5.98
C GLN A 901 2.48 -23.93 6.64
N ARG A 902 1.82 -22.92 6.05
CA ARG A 902 1.82 -21.54 6.56
C ARG A 902 0.44 -20.99 6.91
N LEU A 903 -0.63 -21.19 6.13
CA LEU A 903 -1.97 -20.63 6.46
C LEU A 903 -2.89 -21.62 7.19
N ASP A 904 -3.55 -21.16 8.26
CA ASP A 904 -4.55 -21.93 9.00
C ASP A 904 -5.94 -21.93 8.31
N ILE A 905 -5.97 -22.39 7.06
CA ILE A 905 -7.16 -22.39 6.18
C ILE A 905 -8.27 -23.34 6.69
N PHE A 906 -7.93 -24.29 7.57
CA PHE A 906 -8.89 -25.17 8.26
C PHE A 906 -9.12 -24.75 9.73
N GLY A 907 -8.58 -23.60 10.13
CA GLY A 907 -8.79 -22.98 11.43
C GLY A 907 -10.14 -22.28 11.59
N LYS A 908 -10.34 -21.72 12.77
CA LYS A 908 -11.58 -21.05 13.20
C LYS A 908 -11.60 -19.57 12.76
N PRO A 909 -12.53 -19.14 11.88
CA PRO A 909 -12.60 -17.77 11.41
C PRO A 909 -13.16 -16.80 12.46
N GLY A 910 -12.46 -15.69 12.68
CA GLY A 910 -12.93 -14.57 13.50
C GLY A 910 -13.94 -13.67 12.78
N LYS A 911 -14.67 -12.81 13.52
CA LYS A 911 -15.70 -11.92 12.95
C LYS A 911 -15.20 -11.03 11.80
N ARG A 912 -13.97 -10.53 11.90
CA ARG A 912 -13.30 -9.73 10.85
C ARG A 912 -13.31 -10.44 9.49
N PHE A 913 -13.11 -11.76 9.45
CA PHE A 913 -13.12 -12.51 8.20
C PHE A 913 -14.50 -12.50 7.53
N TYR A 914 -15.58 -12.61 8.31
CA TYR A 914 -16.96 -12.49 7.78
C TYR A 914 -17.26 -11.07 7.29
N GLU A 915 -16.78 -10.04 8.00
CA GLU A 915 -16.91 -8.64 7.58
C GLU A 915 -16.18 -8.39 6.25
N PHE A 916 -14.92 -8.83 6.15
CA PHE A 916 -14.11 -8.77 4.94
C PHE A 916 -14.77 -9.51 3.76
N LEU A 917 -15.22 -10.75 3.95
CA LEU A 917 -15.93 -11.49 2.91
C LEU A 917 -17.21 -10.74 2.46
N GLY A 918 -17.90 -10.05 3.37
CA GLY A 918 -19.05 -9.21 3.04
C GLY A 918 -18.74 -7.97 2.19
N GLN A 919 -17.46 -7.60 2.04
CA GLN A 919 -16.99 -6.54 1.14
C GLN A 919 -16.66 -7.09 -0.27
N VAL A 920 -16.11 -8.31 -0.36
CA VAL A 920 -15.72 -8.95 -1.64
C VAL A 920 -16.78 -9.88 -2.24
N ALA A 921 -17.88 -10.15 -1.52
CA ALA A 921 -19.01 -10.94 -1.99
C ALA A 921 -19.70 -10.26 -3.20
N LYS A 922 -19.76 -10.99 -4.33
CA LYS A 922 -20.41 -10.50 -5.56
C LYS A 922 -21.93 -10.63 -5.52
N ASP A 923 -22.46 -11.59 -4.77
CA ASP A 923 -23.90 -11.72 -4.57
C ASP A 923 -24.37 -10.85 -3.40
N ARG A 924 -25.52 -10.19 -3.58
CA ARG A 924 -26.04 -9.21 -2.60
C ARG A 924 -26.59 -9.86 -1.34
N ASP A 925 -27.09 -11.08 -1.42
CA ASP A 925 -27.64 -11.80 -0.28
C ASP A 925 -26.53 -12.53 0.50
N ASP A 926 -25.50 -13.08 -0.19
CA ASP A 926 -24.24 -13.49 0.46
C ASP A 926 -23.63 -12.33 1.26
N ALA A 927 -23.47 -11.15 0.62
CA ALA A 927 -22.90 -9.96 1.27
C ALA A 927 -23.70 -9.50 2.50
N ARG A 928 -25.03 -9.63 2.46
CA ARG A 928 -25.93 -9.31 3.59
C ARG A 928 -25.79 -10.33 4.72
N TRP A 929 -25.76 -11.61 4.42
CA TRP A 929 -25.57 -12.67 5.42
C TRP A 929 -24.23 -12.56 6.13
N LEU A 930 -23.16 -12.32 5.36
CA LEU A 930 -21.80 -12.12 5.88
C LEU A 930 -21.74 -10.91 6.83
N LYS A 931 -22.31 -9.76 6.43
CA LYS A 931 -22.40 -8.57 7.29
C LYS A 931 -23.27 -8.80 8.53
N PHE A 932 -24.39 -9.51 8.41
CA PHE A 932 -25.22 -9.88 9.55
C PHE A 932 -24.47 -10.74 10.57
N ILE A 933 -23.74 -11.78 10.11
CA ILE A 933 -22.95 -12.67 10.99
C ILE A 933 -21.84 -11.90 11.73
N ALA A 934 -21.21 -10.93 11.06
CA ALA A 934 -20.20 -10.06 11.68
C ALA A 934 -20.79 -9.09 12.72
N ALA A 935 -22.02 -8.60 12.49
CA ALA A 935 -22.69 -7.60 13.33
C ALA A 935 -23.06 -8.10 14.75
N ALA A 936 -23.64 -7.20 15.55
CA ALA A 936 -24.09 -7.52 16.91
C ALA A 936 -25.33 -8.42 16.90
N GLU A 937 -26.24 -8.18 15.95
CA GLU A 937 -27.50 -8.89 15.77
C GLU A 937 -27.29 -10.35 15.37
N GLY A 938 -26.28 -10.64 14.55
CA GLY A 938 -25.92 -12.01 14.15
C GLY A 938 -24.98 -12.73 15.13
N ASN A 939 -24.68 -12.16 16.30
CA ASN A 939 -23.74 -12.75 17.25
C ASN A 939 -24.12 -14.17 17.70
N ALA A 940 -25.42 -14.46 17.82
CA ALA A 940 -25.92 -15.82 18.10
C ALA A 940 -25.63 -16.80 16.94
N THR A 941 -25.77 -16.34 15.69
CA THR A 941 -25.44 -17.12 14.49
C THR A 941 -23.94 -17.34 14.38
N PHE A 942 -23.11 -16.30 14.58
CA PHE A 942 -21.65 -16.44 14.66
C PHE A 942 -21.25 -17.45 15.74
N LYS A 943 -21.81 -17.35 16.95
CA LYS A 943 -21.53 -18.30 18.04
C LYS A 943 -21.91 -19.73 17.66
N LYS A 944 -23.08 -19.96 17.05
CA LYS A 944 -23.49 -21.28 16.55
C LYS A 944 -22.50 -21.81 15.51
N LEU A 945 -22.15 -21.02 14.49
CA LEU A 945 -21.22 -21.43 13.45
C LEU A 945 -19.82 -21.75 14.04
N SER A 946 -19.36 -20.94 14.98
CA SER A 946 -17.99 -20.97 15.51
C SER A 946 -17.75 -21.96 16.66
N GLU A 947 -18.76 -22.27 17.47
CA GLU A 947 -18.64 -23.15 18.65
C GLU A 947 -19.43 -24.46 18.51
N VAL A 948 -20.55 -24.46 17.78
CA VAL A 948 -21.44 -25.63 17.66
C VAL A 948 -21.16 -26.39 16.37
N GLU A 949 -21.15 -25.70 15.22
CA GLU A 949 -20.82 -26.32 13.92
C GLU A 949 -19.32 -26.34 13.64
N THR A 950 -18.51 -25.58 14.39
CA THR A 950 -17.05 -25.49 14.22
C THR A 950 -16.65 -25.29 12.75
N VAL A 951 -17.25 -24.28 12.09
CA VAL A 951 -16.95 -23.98 10.68
C VAL A 951 -15.53 -23.44 10.54
N THR A 952 -14.87 -23.82 9.46
CA THR A 952 -13.50 -23.39 9.14
C THR A 952 -13.49 -22.22 8.16
N TYR A 953 -12.34 -21.54 7.96
CA TYR A 953 -12.20 -20.55 6.87
C TYR A 953 -12.58 -21.16 5.50
N ALA A 954 -12.11 -22.37 5.21
CA ALA A 954 -12.47 -23.11 4.00
C ALA A 954 -13.98 -23.36 3.88
N ASP A 955 -14.68 -23.66 4.99
CA ASP A 955 -16.13 -23.89 4.96
C ASP A 955 -16.92 -22.60 4.77
N VAL A 956 -16.51 -21.49 5.38
CA VAL A 956 -17.16 -20.18 5.14
C VAL A 956 -17.03 -19.77 3.68
N LEU A 957 -15.85 -19.96 3.07
CA LEU A 957 -15.65 -19.73 1.63
C LEU A 957 -16.55 -20.64 0.78
N ARG A 958 -16.77 -21.90 1.17
CA ARG A 958 -17.69 -22.84 0.49
C ARG A 958 -19.17 -22.46 0.68
N MET A 959 -19.53 -21.91 1.84
CA MET A 959 -20.89 -21.46 2.17
C MET A 959 -21.29 -20.20 1.38
N PHE A 960 -20.34 -19.29 1.12
CA PHE A 960 -20.56 -18.02 0.41
C PHE A 960 -19.73 -17.98 -0.89
N PRO A 961 -20.06 -18.80 -1.91
CA PRO A 961 -19.21 -19.02 -3.07
C PRO A 961 -19.06 -17.79 -3.99
N SER A 962 -19.84 -16.71 -3.78
CA SER A 962 -19.66 -15.43 -4.46
C SER A 962 -18.57 -14.55 -3.83
N ALA A 963 -18.18 -14.83 -2.58
CA ALA A 963 -17.06 -14.21 -1.89
C ALA A 963 -15.78 -14.99 -2.20
N ARG A 964 -15.06 -14.55 -3.24
CA ARG A 964 -13.82 -15.18 -3.72
C ARG A 964 -12.63 -14.22 -3.63
N PRO A 965 -11.97 -14.13 -2.45
CA PRO A 965 -10.74 -13.36 -2.29
C PRO A 965 -9.61 -13.81 -3.23
N SER A 966 -8.66 -12.93 -3.53
CA SER A 966 -7.36 -13.34 -4.08
C SER A 966 -6.54 -14.12 -3.05
N LEU A 967 -5.52 -14.85 -3.48
CA LEU A 967 -4.60 -15.54 -2.56
C LEU A 967 -3.88 -14.56 -1.62
N GLU A 968 -3.66 -13.33 -2.10
CA GLU A 968 -3.05 -12.20 -1.38
C GLU A 968 -3.95 -11.71 -0.24
N GLN A 969 -5.25 -11.63 -0.51
CA GLN A 969 -6.25 -11.32 0.50
C GLN A 969 -6.39 -12.46 1.52
N LEU A 970 -6.32 -13.73 1.09
CA LEU A 970 -6.26 -14.86 2.03
C LEU A 970 -5.01 -14.83 2.91
N LEU A 971 -3.84 -14.47 2.36
CA LEU A 971 -2.59 -14.24 3.09
C LEU A 971 -2.69 -13.14 4.15
N THR A 972 -3.56 -12.15 3.93
CA THR A 972 -3.74 -10.98 4.80
C THR A 972 -4.78 -11.24 5.91
N GLU A 973 -5.84 -11.98 5.59
CA GLU A 973 -7.01 -12.17 6.48
C GLU A 973 -7.07 -13.53 7.18
N ILE A 974 -6.16 -14.47 6.89
CA ILE A 974 -6.05 -15.77 7.56
C ILE A 974 -4.72 -15.83 8.31
N SER A 975 -4.80 -16.15 9.61
CA SER A 975 -3.62 -16.28 10.47
C SER A 975 -2.67 -17.40 10.03
N PRO A 976 -1.36 -17.27 10.32
CA PRO A 976 -0.43 -18.38 10.16
C PRO A 976 -0.73 -19.57 11.08
N ILE A 977 -0.27 -20.77 10.72
CA ILE A 977 -0.32 -21.97 11.55
C ILE A 977 0.64 -21.81 12.75
N GLU A 978 0.08 -21.78 13.96
CA GLU A 978 0.83 -21.76 15.22
C GLU A 978 1.40 -23.15 15.57
N PRO A 979 2.60 -23.22 16.21
CA PRO A 979 3.11 -24.48 16.74
C PRO A 979 2.22 -25.02 17.86
N ARG A 980 2.02 -26.34 17.88
CA ARG A 980 1.29 -27.01 18.98
C ARG A 980 2.27 -27.59 19.99
N HIS A 981 2.20 -27.08 21.21
CA HIS A 981 3.04 -27.50 22.33
C HIS A 981 2.54 -28.82 22.93
N TYR A 982 3.45 -29.75 23.18
CA TYR A 982 3.22 -31.00 23.89
C TYR A 982 4.26 -31.14 25.01
N SER A 983 3.83 -31.34 26.26
CA SER A 983 4.74 -31.60 27.38
C SER A 983 5.59 -32.84 27.08
N ILE A 984 6.90 -32.74 27.26
CA ILE A 984 7.83 -33.81 26.89
C ILE A 984 7.68 -35.01 27.84
N ALA A 985 7.59 -36.21 27.27
CA ALA A 985 7.30 -37.47 27.96
C ALA A 985 8.54 -38.31 28.32
N SER A 986 9.74 -37.73 28.25
CA SER A 986 11.03 -38.37 28.55
C SER A 986 12.01 -37.41 29.21
N ALA A 987 12.87 -37.91 30.11
CA ALA A 987 14.02 -37.13 30.58
C ALA A 987 15.21 -37.29 29.61
N GLN A 988 15.83 -36.21 29.13
CA GLN A 988 16.97 -36.33 28.19
C GLN A 988 18.15 -37.10 28.81
N SER A 989 18.30 -37.03 30.14
CA SER A 989 19.27 -37.81 30.92
C SER A 989 19.02 -39.32 30.94
N ALA A 990 17.81 -39.77 30.59
CA ALA A 990 17.44 -41.18 30.51
C ALA A 990 17.42 -41.71 29.07
N VAL A 991 17.08 -40.87 28.07
CA VAL A 991 16.87 -41.29 26.68
C VAL A 991 17.93 -40.80 25.68
N GLY A 992 18.83 -39.90 26.08
CA GLY A 992 19.94 -39.42 25.25
C GLY A 992 19.49 -38.51 24.10
N GLU A 993 19.79 -38.91 22.86
CA GLU A 993 19.48 -38.14 21.65
C GLU A 993 18.08 -38.45 21.09
N SER A 994 17.08 -38.42 21.98
CA SER A 994 15.66 -38.65 21.69
C SER A 994 14.79 -37.70 22.53
N VAL A 995 13.65 -37.29 21.98
CA VAL A 995 12.58 -36.60 22.71
C VAL A 995 11.26 -37.33 22.45
N HIS A 996 10.56 -37.70 23.53
CA HIS A 996 9.38 -38.55 23.46
C HIS A 996 8.12 -37.71 23.72
N LEU A 997 7.03 -37.98 23.02
CA LEU A 997 5.73 -37.33 23.20
C LEU A 997 4.65 -38.34 23.57
N LEU A 998 3.60 -37.85 24.22
CA LEU A 998 2.36 -38.58 24.51
C LEU A 998 1.18 -37.80 23.93
N VAL A 999 0.63 -38.29 22.83
CA VAL A 999 -0.31 -37.54 21.97
C VAL A 999 -1.66 -38.26 21.96
N VAL A 1000 -2.75 -37.54 22.17
CA VAL A 1000 -4.13 -38.06 21.98
C VAL A 1000 -4.71 -37.47 20.71
N THR A 1001 -5.44 -38.25 19.90
CA THR A 1001 -6.16 -37.68 18.76
C THR A 1001 -7.28 -36.78 19.25
N VAL A 1002 -7.48 -35.69 18.50
CA VAL A 1002 -8.65 -34.85 18.63
C VAL A 1002 -9.45 -35.03 17.36
N ASP A 1003 -10.58 -35.69 17.47
CA ASP A 1003 -11.52 -35.92 16.38
C ASP A 1003 -12.96 -35.93 16.92
N TRP A 1004 -13.89 -35.36 16.16
CA TRP A 1004 -15.30 -35.28 16.54
C TRP A 1004 -16.21 -35.15 15.31
N LEU A 1005 -17.51 -35.39 15.52
CA LEU A 1005 -18.56 -35.06 14.57
C LEU A 1005 -19.25 -33.76 15.01
N THR A 1006 -19.49 -32.84 14.08
CA THR A 1006 -20.38 -31.69 14.32
C THR A 1006 -21.83 -32.18 14.50
N PRO A 1007 -22.74 -31.37 15.06
CA PRO A 1007 -24.17 -31.68 15.10
C PRO A 1007 -24.81 -31.84 13.70
N SER A 1008 -24.21 -31.24 12.67
CA SER A 1008 -24.54 -31.46 11.25
C SER A 1008 -23.98 -32.76 10.66
N GLY A 1009 -23.16 -33.51 11.40
CA GLY A 1009 -22.57 -34.80 10.99
C GLY A 1009 -21.24 -34.72 10.23
N SER A 1010 -20.64 -33.52 10.13
CA SER A 1010 -19.35 -33.33 9.46
C SER A 1010 -18.20 -33.77 10.38
N PRO A 1011 -17.22 -34.54 9.90
CA PRO A 1011 -16.04 -34.89 10.68
C PRO A 1011 -15.10 -33.69 10.84
N ARG A 1012 -14.45 -33.63 11.99
CA ARG A 1012 -13.48 -32.60 12.37
C ARG A 1012 -12.31 -33.24 13.09
N PHE A 1013 -11.15 -32.60 12.95
CA PHE A 1013 -9.87 -33.14 13.39
C PHE A 1013 -9.00 -32.01 13.95
N GLY A 1014 -8.23 -32.29 15.00
CA GLY A 1014 -7.13 -31.45 15.44
C GLY A 1014 -5.99 -31.56 14.44
N GLN A 1015 -5.64 -30.43 13.82
CA GLN A 1015 -4.64 -30.31 12.75
C GLN A 1015 -3.33 -31.02 13.11
N CYS A 1016 -2.68 -30.61 14.20
CA CYS A 1016 -1.36 -31.12 14.57
C CYS A 1016 -1.41 -32.58 15.06
N THR A 1017 -2.49 -32.98 15.74
CA THR A 1017 -2.66 -34.38 16.16
C THR A 1017 -2.86 -35.31 14.97
N ARG A 1018 -3.63 -34.90 13.96
CA ARG A 1018 -3.84 -35.67 12.72
C ARG A 1018 -2.56 -35.76 11.88
N TYR A 1019 -1.81 -34.65 11.79
CA TYR A 1019 -0.47 -34.63 11.20
C TYR A 1019 0.44 -35.66 11.89
N LEU A 1020 0.61 -35.57 13.21
CA LEU A 1020 1.46 -36.47 14.00
C LEU A 1020 1.07 -37.95 13.86
N THR A 1021 -0.22 -38.29 13.87
CA THR A 1021 -0.66 -39.70 13.69
C THR A 1021 -0.41 -40.26 12.30
N ASN A 1022 -0.27 -39.42 11.28
CA ASN A 1022 0.00 -39.85 9.91
C ASN A 1022 1.51 -40.03 9.63
N LEU A 1023 2.39 -39.56 10.53
CA LEU A 1023 3.83 -39.70 10.40
C LEU A 1023 4.29 -41.15 10.59
N LYS A 1024 5.25 -41.54 9.75
CA LYS A 1024 5.90 -42.86 9.75
C LYS A 1024 7.30 -42.76 10.32
N VAL A 1025 7.81 -43.88 10.81
CA VAL A 1025 9.23 -44.02 11.16
C VAL A 1025 10.08 -43.68 9.94
N GLY A 1026 10.96 -42.69 10.08
CA GLY A 1026 11.72 -42.13 8.97
C GLY A 1026 11.40 -40.67 8.65
N ASP A 1027 10.17 -40.22 8.91
CA ASP A 1027 9.70 -38.88 8.56
C ASP A 1027 10.38 -37.79 9.40
N GLN A 1028 10.47 -36.59 8.83
CA GLN A 1028 11.07 -35.41 9.46
C GLN A 1028 9.99 -34.47 10.00
N VAL A 1029 10.24 -33.89 11.17
CA VAL A 1029 9.33 -32.97 11.87
C VAL A 1029 10.11 -31.73 12.29
N THR A 1030 9.60 -30.55 11.93
CA THR A 1030 10.13 -29.29 12.45
C THR A 1030 9.56 -29.05 13.85
N VAL A 1031 10.43 -28.77 14.82
CA VAL A 1031 10.09 -28.53 16.23
C VAL A 1031 10.79 -27.29 16.78
N SER A 1032 10.14 -26.58 17.70
CA SER A 1032 10.75 -25.59 18.61
C SER A 1032 10.69 -26.10 20.06
N LEU A 1033 11.40 -25.43 20.96
CA LEU A 1033 11.42 -25.74 22.39
C LEU A 1033 10.80 -24.59 23.18
N LYS A 1034 9.84 -24.91 24.04
CA LYS A 1034 9.17 -23.93 24.89
C LYS A 1034 9.43 -24.21 26.38
N PRO A 1035 10.02 -23.25 27.12
CA PRO A 1035 10.17 -23.35 28.56
C PRO A 1035 8.82 -23.54 29.26
N SER A 1036 8.79 -24.38 30.29
CA SER A 1036 7.63 -24.57 31.17
C SER A 1036 7.97 -24.27 32.63
N ILE A 1037 6.93 -24.04 33.42
CA ILE A 1037 6.95 -23.93 34.89
C ILE A 1037 7.01 -25.30 35.59
N MET A 1038 6.76 -26.41 34.87
CA MET A 1038 6.79 -27.77 35.41
C MET A 1038 8.23 -28.29 35.61
N LYS A 1039 9.00 -27.61 36.45
CA LYS A 1039 10.39 -28.01 36.76
C LYS A 1039 10.46 -29.00 37.92
N LEU A 1040 11.52 -29.80 37.94
CA LEU A 1040 11.87 -30.61 39.12
C LEU A 1040 12.27 -29.72 40.31
N PRO A 1041 11.96 -30.13 41.56
CA PRO A 1041 12.44 -29.42 42.74
C PRO A 1041 13.98 -29.28 42.77
N PRO A 1042 14.53 -28.17 43.30
CA PRO A 1042 15.97 -27.92 43.34
C PRO A 1042 16.79 -29.02 44.03
N LEU A 1043 16.23 -29.68 45.05
CA LEU A 1043 16.89 -30.77 45.77
C LEU A 1043 16.30 -32.13 45.36
N THR A 1044 17.14 -33.16 45.34
CA THR A 1044 16.71 -34.53 45.04
C THR A 1044 15.90 -35.17 46.15
N THR A 1045 16.06 -34.70 47.40
CA THR A 1045 15.35 -35.15 48.60
C THR A 1045 13.95 -34.59 48.75
N GLN A 1046 13.61 -33.51 48.03
CA GLN A 1046 12.32 -32.85 48.15
C GLN A 1046 11.19 -33.73 47.57
N PRO A 1047 10.11 -33.99 48.33
CA PRO A 1047 8.99 -34.82 47.88
C PRO A 1047 8.25 -34.21 46.68
N ILE A 1048 7.72 -35.06 45.80
CA ILE A 1048 6.88 -34.65 44.65
C ILE A 1048 5.55 -35.40 44.67
N ILE A 1049 4.46 -34.65 44.75
CA ILE A 1049 3.09 -35.14 44.58
C ILE A 1049 2.65 -34.78 43.17
N MET A 1050 2.55 -35.78 42.31
CA MET A 1050 2.23 -35.66 40.90
C MET A 1050 0.79 -36.10 40.67
N ALA A 1051 -0.01 -35.31 39.95
CA ALA A 1051 -1.39 -35.63 39.61
C ALA A 1051 -1.61 -35.50 38.10
N GLY A 1052 -1.77 -36.63 37.40
CA GLY A 1052 -1.81 -36.68 35.93
C GLY A 1052 -3.04 -37.39 35.40
N LEU A 1053 -3.78 -36.73 34.52
CA LEU A 1053 -4.99 -37.27 33.89
C LEU A 1053 -4.77 -37.55 32.40
N GLY A 1054 -4.85 -38.83 32.01
CA GLY A 1054 -4.63 -39.27 30.63
C GLY A 1054 -3.28 -38.77 30.10
N THR A 1055 -3.29 -37.92 29.07
CA THR A 1055 -2.08 -37.34 28.49
C THR A 1055 -1.30 -36.42 29.43
N GLY A 1056 -1.89 -35.98 30.55
CA GLY A 1056 -1.17 -35.34 31.65
C GLY A 1056 -0.13 -36.25 32.35
N ALA A 1057 -0.03 -37.52 31.95
CA ALA A 1057 1.07 -38.41 32.34
C ALA A 1057 2.42 -38.09 31.70
N ALA A 1058 2.46 -37.26 30.65
CA ALA A 1058 3.69 -36.93 29.93
C ALA A 1058 4.82 -36.37 30.83
N PRO A 1059 4.67 -35.20 31.49
CA PRO A 1059 5.75 -34.64 32.29
C PRO A 1059 6.12 -35.55 33.47
N PHE A 1060 5.15 -36.26 34.06
CA PHE A 1060 5.42 -37.15 35.20
C PHE A 1060 6.23 -38.39 34.82
N ARG A 1061 6.08 -38.93 33.61
CA ARG A 1061 6.99 -39.95 33.09
C ARG A 1061 8.42 -39.42 33.02
N ALA A 1062 8.63 -38.19 32.54
CA ALA A 1062 9.94 -37.54 32.52
C ALA A 1062 10.50 -37.29 33.95
N TYR A 1063 9.67 -36.84 34.89
CA TYR A 1063 10.06 -36.66 36.30
C TYR A 1063 10.57 -37.97 36.92
N ILE A 1064 9.82 -39.07 36.74
CA ILE A 1064 10.15 -40.38 37.29
C ILE A 1064 11.47 -40.91 36.68
N GLN A 1065 11.62 -40.81 35.34
CA GLN A 1065 12.86 -41.19 34.66
C GLN A 1065 14.08 -40.41 35.15
N ALA A 1066 13.95 -39.09 35.35
CA ALA A 1066 15.04 -38.26 35.84
C ALA A 1066 15.43 -38.61 37.28
N ARG A 1067 14.44 -38.85 38.16
CA ARG A 1067 14.68 -39.30 39.53
C ARG A 1067 15.29 -40.71 39.59
N ASP A 1068 14.92 -41.61 38.67
CA ASP A 1068 15.56 -42.92 38.54
C ASP A 1068 17.04 -42.83 38.10
N VAL A 1069 17.36 -41.95 37.14
CA VAL A 1069 18.76 -41.69 36.75
C VAL A 1069 19.56 -41.11 37.92
N GLN A 1070 19.00 -40.14 38.65
CA GLN A 1070 19.63 -39.57 39.85
C GLN A 1070 19.84 -40.64 40.96
N ARG A 1071 18.86 -41.54 41.15
CA ARG A 1071 18.96 -42.69 42.07
C ARG A 1071 20.09 -43.64 41.67
N LYS A 1072 20.20 -43.96 40.38
CA LYS A 1072 21.26 -44.82 39.81
C LYS A 1072 22.66 -44.18 39.91
N GLN A 1073 22.74 -42.85 40.00
CA GLN A 1073 23.96 -42.10 40.30
C GLN A 1073 24.30 -42.07 41.81
N GLY A 1074 23.49 -42.68 42.67
CA GLY A 1074 23.70 -42.74 44.12
C GLY A 1074 23.19 -41.53 44.89
N LEU A 1075 22.42 -40.64 44.27
CA LEU A 1075 21.83 -39.49 44.96
C LEU A 1075 20.61 -39.91 45.81
N PRO A 1076 20.42 -39.33 47.02
CA PRO A 1076 19.26 -39.59 47.84
C PRO A 1076 18.01 -38.96 47.19
N ILE A 1077 16.97 -39.77 46.98
CA ILE A 1077 15.71 -39.35 46.34
C ILE A 1077 14.60 -39.27 47.38
N GLY A 1078 13.85 -38.17 47.35
CA GLY A 1078 12.65 -37.96 48.17
C GLY A 1078 11.46 -38.82 47.74
N PRO A 1079 10.35 -38.82 48.51
CA PRO A 1079 9.14 -39.53 48.12
C PRO A 1079 8.52 -38.97 46.81
N LEU A 1080 8.28 -39.84 45.83
CA LEU A 1080 7.44 -39.53 44.67
C LEU A 1080 6.08 -40.20 44.86
N ILE A 1081 5.00 -39.41 44.92
CA ILE A 1081 3.62 -39.91 44.95
C ILE A 1081 2.99 -39.56 43.60
N TYR A 1082 2.48 -40.56 42.87
CA TYR A 1082 1.86 -40.33 41.57
C TYR A 1082 0.38 -40.75 41.52
N CYS A 1083 -0.50 -39.75 41.50
CA CYS A 1083 -1.92 -39.91 41.23
C CYS A 1083 -2.19 -39.97 39.72
N PHE A 1084 -2.28 -41.16 39.15
CA PHE A 1084 -2.65 -41.39 37.75
C PHE A 1084 -4.17 -41.60 37.61
N GLY A 1085 -4.82 -40.93 36.66
CA GLY A 1085 -6.25 -41.15 36.38
C GLY A 1085 -6.59 -41.34 34.90
N SER A 1086 -7.48 -42.30 34.62
CA SER A 1086 -8.01 -42.60 33.29
C SER A 1086 -9.43 -43.20 33.34
N ARG A 1087 -9.96 -43.67 32.20
CA ARG A 1087 -11.30 -44.29 32.14
C ARG A 1087 -11.31 -45.73 32.67
N TYR A 1088 -10.48 -46.60 32.10
CA TYR A 1088 -10.44 -48.05 32.37
C TYR A 1088 -8.99 -48.53 32.50
N GLU A 1089 -8.69 -49.42 33.44
CA GLU A 1089 -7.34 -50.00 33.57
C GLU A 1089 -6.93 -50.74 32.29
N ALA A 1090 -7.81 -51.58 31.75
CA ALA A 1090 -7.51 -52.46 30.62
C ALA A 1090 -7.33 -51.75 29.26
N SER A 1091 -7.71 -50.47 29.14
CA SER A 1091 -7.73 -49.77 27.85
C SER A 1091 -7.01 -48.42 27.82
N GLU A 1092 -6.80 -47.78 28.98
CA GLU A 1092 -6.25 -46.42 29.06
C GLU A 1092 -5.24 -46.26 30.21
N PHE A 1093 -4.64 -47.34 30.71
CA PHE A 1093 -3.52 -47.26 31.66
C PHE A 1093 -2.19 -47.01 30.93
N LEU A 1094 -2.02 -45.76 30.49
CA LEU A 1094 -0.85 -45.29 29.75
C LEU A 1094 0.45 -45.57 30.55
N TYR A 1095 1.39 -46.28 29.93
CA TYR A 1095 2.64 -46.74 30.55
C TYR A 1095 2.47 -47.60 31.82
N GLY A 1096 1.32 -48.26 32.03
CA GLY A 1096 1.02 -48.99 33.27
C GLY A 1096 2.05 -50.07 33.64
N GLU A 1097 2.71 -50.70 32.67
CA GLU A 1097 3.80 -51.67 32.92
C GLU A 1097 5.08 -50.99 33.45
N GLU A 1098 5.48 -49.85 32.86
CA GLU A 1098 6.63 -49.03 33.27
C GLU A 1098 6.38 -48.43 34.67
N LEU A 1099 5.17 -47.89 34.93
CA LEU A 1099 4.79 -47.35 36.23
C LEU A 1099 4.76 -48.43 37.33
N LYS A 1100 4.19 -49.61 37.06
CA LYS A 1100 4.21 -50.74 37.99
C LYS A 1100 5.63 -51.31 38.19
N ALA A 1101 6.57 -51.10 37.28
CA ALA A 1101 7.97 -51.44 37.51
C ALA A 1101 8.61 -50.47 38.52
N TYR A 1102 8.46 -49.16 38.32
CA TYR A 1102 8.97 -48.15 39.25
C TYR A 1102 8.37 -48.24 40.66
N GLU A 1103 7.11 -48.65 40.79
CA GLU A 1103 6.47 -48.93 42.08
C GLU A 1103 7.10 -50.14 42.80
N ARG A 1104 7.31 -51.26 42.08
CA ARG A 1104 7.99 -52.45 42.64
C ARG A 1104 9.43 -52.17 43.03
N ASP A 1105 10.11 -51.29 42.28
CA ASP A 1105 11.45 -50.79 42.58
C ASP A 1105 11.48 -49.76 43.72
N GLY A 1106 10.32 -49.44 44.32
CA GLY A 1106 10.21 -48.50 45.44
C GLY A 1106 10.56 -47.05 45.11
N LEU A 1107 10.55 -46.67 43.82
CA LEU A 1107 10.82 -45.28 43.40
C LEU A 1107 9.60 -44.38 43.58
N ILE A 1108 8.40 -44.93 43.32
CA ILE A 1108 7.13 -44.19 43.36
C ILE A 1108 6.10 -44.93 44.22
N THR A 1109 5.22 -44.16 44.87
CA THR A 1109 3.93 -44.63 45.38
C THR A 1109 2.87 -44.33 44.32
N LEU A 1110 2.29 -45.36 43.70
CA LEU A 1110 1.36 -45.18 42.57
C LEU A 1110 -0.10 -45.26 43.03
N LEU A 1111 -0.87 -44.19 42.80
CA LEU A 1111 -2.27 -44.06 43.20
C LEU A 1111 -3.16 -43.98 41.95
N THR A 1112 -3.80 -45.09 41.58
CA THR A 1112 -4.58 -45.18 40.32
C THR A 1112 -6.07 -44.92 40.52
N ALA A 1113 -6.63 -44.01 39.72
CA ALA A 1113 -8.06 -43.70 39.66
C ALA A 1113 -8.67 -44.07 38.30
N PHE A 1114 -9.39 -45.19 38.25
CA PHE A 1114 -10.12 -45.62 37.05
C PHE A 1114 -11.60 -45.25 37.18
N SER A 1115 -12.06 -44.33 36.34
CA SER A 1115 -13.38 -43.71 36.47
C SER A 1115 -14.54 -44.54 35.91
N ARG A 1116 -14.29 -45.70 35.30
CA ARG A 1116 -15.33 -46.52 34.64
C ARG A 1116 -15.28 -48.02 34.90
N ASP A 1117 -14.29 -48.53 35.66
CA ASP A 1117 -14.20 -49.95 36.02
C ASP A 1117 -15.26 -50.38 37.07
N GLN A 1118 -15.88 -49.42 37.75
CA GLN A 1118 -16.94 -49.63 38.75
C GLN A 1118 -18.12 -48.66 38.59
N LYS A 1119 -19.25 -48.95 39.27
CA LYS A 1119 -20.50 -48.18 39.14
C LYS A 1119 -20.40 -46.73 39.61
N HIS A 1120 -19.63 -46.46 40.67
CA HIS A 1120 -19.38 -45.11 41.17
C HIS A 1120 -18.10 -44.54 40.53
N LYS A 1121 -18.02 -43.21 40.41
CA LYS A 1121 -16.82 -42.56 39.88
C LYS A 1121 -15.74 -42.49 40.96
N ILE A 1122 -14.52 -42.87 40.60
CA ILE A 1122 -13.29 -42.64 41.36
C ILE A 1122 -12.42 -41.77 40.48
N TYR A 1123 -12.00 -40.63 41.01
CA TYR A 1123 -11.12 -39.66 40.35
C TYR A 1123 -9.86 -39.40 41.20
N ILE A 1124 -8.93 -38.59 40.67
CA ILE A 1124 -7.65 -38.32 41.33
C ILE A 1124 -7.81 -37.58 42.66
N GLN A 1125 -8.81 -36.69 42.79
CA GLN A 1125 -9.14 -36.00 44.03
C GLN A 1125 -9.56 -36.97 45.14
N ASP A 1126 -10.19 -38.10 44.81
CA ASP A 1126 -10.60 -39.10 45.78
C ASP A 1126 -9.38 -39.86 46.32
N ARG A 1127 -8.42 -40.20 45.44
CA ARG A 1127 -7.12 -40.76 45.84
C ARG A 1127 -6.29 -39.78 46.67
N ILE A 1128 -6.35 -38.48 46.37
CA ILE A 1128 -5.70 -37.44 47.19
C ILE A 1128 -6.34 -37.36 48.57
N ARG A 1129 -7.67 -37.48 48.69
CA ARG A 1129 -8.37 -37.54 50.00
C ARG A 1129 -8.02 -38.82 50.78
N GLU A 1130 -7.99 -39.98 50.13
CA GLU A 1130 -7.58 -41.25 50.77
C GLU A 1130 -6.16 -41.18 51.38
N HIS A 1131 -5.28 -40.37 50.81
CA HIS A 1131 -3.89 -40.18 51.25
C HIS A 1131 -3.61 -38.79 51.87
N SER A 1132 -4.67 -38.06 52.26
CA SER A 1132 -4.61 -36.63 52.60
C SER A 1132 -3.61 -36.31 53.71
N ALA A 1133 -3.61 -37.08 54.80
CA ALA A 1133 -2.71 -36.89 55.94
C ALA A 1133 -1.22 -36.98 55.55
N THR A 1134 -0.86 -37.88 54.62
CA THR A 1134 0.52 -38.01 54.12
C THR A 1134 0.89 -36.84 53.22
N ILE A 1135 0.00 -36.46 52.29
CA ILE A 1135 0.23 -35.36 51.36
C ILE A 1135 0.34 -34.03 52.11
N ALA A 1136 -0.57 -33.76 53.04
CA ALA A 1136 -0.59 -32.57 53.88
C ALA A 1136 0.71 -32.42 54.68
N LYS A 1137 1.20 -33.51 55.30
CA LYS A 1137 2.49 -33.53 56.03
C LYS A 1137 3.69 -33.17 55.15
N LEU A 1138 3.74 -33.66 53.91
CA LEU A 1138 4.85 -33.36 52.99
C LEU A 1138 4.81 -31.91 52.51
N LEU A 1139 3.62 -31.36 52.25
CA LEU A 1139 3.46 -29.97 51.79
C LEU A 1139 3.68 -28.94 52.90
N THR A 1140 3.37 -29.27 54.16
CA THR A 1140 3.56 -28.40 55.34
C THR A 1140 4.95 -28.48 55.98
N ALA A 1141 5.84 -29.35 55.50
CA ALA A 1141 7.19 -29.50 56.02
C ALA A 1141 7.99 -28.19 55.99
N SER A 1142 8.64 -27.85 57.12
CA SER A 1142 9.36 -26.57 57.30
C SER A 1142 10.84 -26.62 56.91
N ASN A 1143 11.46 -27.81 56.94
CA ASN A 1143 12.85 -28.01 56.52
C ASN A 1143 12.97 -27.92 55.00
N GLU A 1144 13.96 -27.18 54.49
CA GLU A 1144 14.15 -26.99 53.05
C GLU A 1144 14.28 -28.30 52.27
N ALA A 1145 15.01 -29.28 52.80
CA ALA A 1145 15.23 -30.58 52.17
C ALA A 1145 13.99 -31.48 52.11
N ASP A 1146 12.98 -31.19 52.95
CA ASP A 1146 11.75 -31.98 53.11
C ASP A 1146 10.51 -31.28 52.50
N LYS A 1147 10.63 -30.03 52.04
CA LYS A 1147 9.53 -29.25 51.43
C LYS A 1147 8.97 -29.95 50.20
N GLY A 1148 7.75 -30.47 50.32
CA GLY A 1148 7.04 -31.10 49.20
C GLY A 1148 6.57 -30.10 48.15
N TYR A 1149 6.47 -30.59 46.90
CA TYR A 1149 5.88 -29.92 45.75
C TYR A 1149 4.64 -30.69 45.29
N ALA A 1150 3.58 -29.98 44.88
CA ALA A 1150 2.40 -30.54 44.24
C ALA A 1150 2.33 -30.06 42.78
N CYS A 1151 2.15 -30.98 41.84
CA CYS A 1151 2.10 -30.70 40.41
C CYS A 1151 0.87 -31.37 39.80
N LEU A 1152 0.02 -30.61 39.11
CA LEU A 1152 -1.16 -31.12 38.40
C LEU A 1152 -1.02 -30.85 36.90
N CYS A 1153 -1.12 -31.91 36.09
CA CYS A 1153 -1.11 -31.82 34.63
C CYS A 1153 -2.31 -32.54 34.01
N GLY A 1154 -2.98 -31.91 33.05
CA GLY A 1154 -4.16 -32.46 32.38
C GLY A 1154 -5.19 -31.40 32.00
N PRO A 1155 -6.48 -31.76 31.87
CA PRO A 1155 -7.53 -30.79 31.57
C PRO A 1155 -7.80 -29.86 32.76
N THR A 1156 -8.38 -28.69 32.50
CA THR A 1156 -8.71 -27.67 33.52
C THR A 1156 -9.82 -28.03 34.52
N TRP A 1157 -10.81 -28.86 34.15
CA TRP A 1157 -12.00 -29.14 34.99
C TRP A 1157 -11.77 -29.73 36.41
N PRO A 1158 -10.72 -30.52 36.72
CA PRO A 1158 -10.51 -31.10 38.05
C PRO A 1158 -9.66 -30.21 38.96
N VAL A 1159 -9.14 -29.08 38.48
CA VAL A 1159 -8.33 -28.14 39.29
C VAL A 1159 -9.06 -27.73 40.58
N PRO A 1160 -10.36 -27.35 40.57
CA PRO A 1160 -11.07 -26.98 41.80
C PRO A 1160 -11.18 -28.17 42.77
N ASP A 1161 -11.54 -29.35 42.28
CA ASP A 1161 -11.72 -30.56 43.09
C ASP A 1161 -10.41 -31.05 43.73
N VAL A 1162 -9.31 -30.98 42.99
CA VAL A 1162 -7.97 -31.32 43.49
C VAL A 1162 -7.48 -30.27 44.50
N THR A 1163 -7.70 -28.99 44.22
CA THR A 1163 -7.36 -27.91 45.17
C THR A 1163 -8.14 -28.09 46.47
N GLN A 1164 -9.44 -28.37 46.37
CA GLN A 1164 -10.28 -28.62 47.54
C GLN A 1164 -9.81 -29.86 48.31
N ALA A 1165 -9.46 -30.97 47.64
CA ALA A 1165 -8.93 -32.16 48.31
C ALA A 1165 -7.62 -31.90 49.09
N LEU A 1166 -6.80 -30.93 48.67
CA LEU A 1166 -5.62 -30.48 49.43
C LEU A 1166 -6.01 -29.61 50.63
N ILE A 1167 -6.97 -28.70 50.48
CA ILE A 1167 -7.53 -27.87 51.59
C ILE A 1167 -8.20 -28.76 52.65
N ASP A 1168 -9.02 -29.72 52.21
CA ASP A 1168 -9.62 -30.76 53.05
C ASP A 1168 -8.51 -31.47 53.86
N GLY A 1169 -7.44 -31.89 53.18
CA GLY A 1169 -6.30 -32.56 53.81
C GLY A 1169 -5.51 -31.73 54.82
N PHE A 1170 -5.35 -30.42 54.62
CA PHE A 1170 -4.78 -29.54 55.65
C PHE A 1170 -5.73 -29.39 56.85
N THR A 1171 -7.03 -29.27 56.58
CA THR A 1171 -8.07 -29.10 57.59
C THR A 1171 -8.20 -30.35 58.47
N ASP A 1172 -8.17 -31.54 57.88
CA ASP A 1172 -8.16 -32.84 58.56
C ASP A 1172 -6.93 -33.04 59.47
N GLN A 1173 -5.83 -32.31 59.22
CA GLN A 1173 -4.64 -32.28 60.09
C GLN A 1173 -4.68 -31.16 61.15
N GLY A 1174 -5.81 -30.46 61.29
CA GLY A 1174 -6.05 -29.46 62.33
C GLY A 1174 -5.77 -28.01 61.93
N MET A 1175 -5.50 -27.72 60.65
CA MET A 1175 -5.36 -26.35 60.15
C MET A 1175 -6.74 -25.68 60.02
N PRO A 1176 -6.94 -24.43 60.49
CA PRO A 1176 -8.17 -23.68 60.23
C PRO A 1176 -8.44 -23.50 58.73
N ALA A 1177 -9.71 -23.53 58.31
CA ALA A 1177 -10.07 -23.48 56.88
C ALA A 1177 -9.54 -22.24 56.13
N ASP A 1178 -9.53 -21.07 56.78
CA ASP A 1178 -8.98 -19.83 56.21
C ASP A 1178 -7.46 -19.93 56.02
N GLU A 1179 -6.76 -20.56 56.97
CA GLU A 1179 -5.31 -20.79 56.93
C GLU A 1179 -4.95 -21.87 55.90
N ALA A 1180 -5.74 -22.92 55.77
CA ALA A 1180 -5.60 -23.96 54.75
C ALA A 1180 -5.76 -23.40 53.33
N THR A 1181 -6.71 -22.48 53.15
CA THR A 1181 -6.90 -21.75 51.88
C THR A 1181 -5.72 -20.82 51.60
N ALA A 1182 -5.29 -20.02 52.59
CA ALA A 1182 -4.11 -19.16 52.47
C ALA A 1182 -2.83 -19.97 52.18
N LYS A 1183 -2.72 -21.20 52.71
CA LYS A 1183 -1.55 -22.06 52.47
C LYS A 1183 -1.47 -22.56 51.02
N ILE A 1184 -2.60 -22.78 50.35
CA ILE A 1184 -2.62 -23.08 48.90
C ILE A 1184 -2.09 -21.89 48.09
N GLU A 1185 -2.51 -20.67 48.41
CA GLU A 1185 -2.01 -19.49 47.70
C GLU A 1185 -0.50 -19.27 47.97
N SER A 1186 -0.04 -19.43 49.21
CA SER A 1186 1.40 -19.43 49.52
C SER A 1186 2.18 -20.52 48.76
N LEU A 1187 1.61 -21.71 48.57
CA LEU A 1187 2.27 -22.75 47.76
C LEU A 1187 2.32 -22.39 46.27
N LYS A 1188 1.35 -21.65 45.72
CA LYS A 1188 1.42 -21.12 44.35
C LYS A 1188 2.49 -20.02 44.23
N GLU A 1189 2.52 -19.09 45.18
CA GLU A 1189 3.52 -18.01 45.25
C GLU A 1189 4.96 -18.55 45.42
N GLU A 1190 5.13 -19.64 46.18
CA GLU A 1190 6.39 -20.36 46.34
C GLU A 1190 6.78 -21.23 45.11
N GLU A 1191 5.99 -21.24 44.02
CA GLU A 1191 6.10 -22.16 42.87
C GLU A 1191 6.10 -23.65 43.26
N ARG A 1192 5.48 -23.97 44.40
CA ARG A 1192 5.37 -25.33 44.99
C ARG A 1192 4.02 -26.00 44.75
N TYR A 1193 3.01 -25.27 44.28
CA TYR A 1193 1.79 -25.84 43.69
C TYR A 1193 1.69 -25.41 42.22
N VAL A 1194 2.17 -26.29 41.33
CA VAL A 1194 2.33 -26.03 39.89
C VAL A 1194 1.16 -26.63 39.11
N LEU A 1195 0.58 -25.82 38.22
CA LEU A 1195 -0.58 -26.19 37.40
C LEU A 1195 -0.23 -26.06 35.91
N GLU A 1196 -0.05 -27.18 35.21
CA GLU A 1196 0.11 -27.21 33.74
C GLU A 1196 -1.13 -27.84 33.10
N VAL A 1197 -2.15 -27.00 32.89
CA VAL A 1197 -3.48 -27.45 32.44
C VAL A 1197 -3.90 -26.83 31.11
N TYR A 1198 -4.70 -27.59 30.35
CA TYR A 1198 -5.14 -27.28 28.98
C TYR A 1198 -6.64 -27.54 28.73
#